data_AF-A0A5A7PLH9-F1
#
_entry.id   AF-A0A5A7PLH9-F1
#
_cell.length_a   1.000
_cell.length_b   1.000
_cell.length_c   1.000
_cell.angle_alpha   90.00
_cell.angle_beta   90.00
_cell.angle_gamma   90.00
#
_symmetry.space_group_name_H-M   'P 1'
#
loop_
_entity.id
_entity.type
_entity.pdbx_description
1 polymer ?
#
loop_
_entity_poly.entity_id
_entity_poly.type
_entity_poly.pdbx_seq_one_letter_code
_entity_poly.pdbx_strand_id
1 'polypeptide(L)'
;MRTGLFNRRTIRQGALSVGSVKIKLMLACCIVFTFIALASRTATFLGWNKYSAPLQQFSLPGKGYTLLINTWKRSDLLKQSISHYAKCPGLDSVHIVWSEPDPPSKSLVNFLNRVIKMNSKNSRPIELKFDINKEDSLNNRFKEIKDLKSDVVFSIDDDIIFPCTTVEFAFSVWRSAPDTMVGFVPRVHWFDKSEGNEDKYIYSGWWSVWWTGTYSMILSKAAFFHKKYLSMYSYEMPSSIREYVTMNRNCEDIAMSFLVANATGAPPIWVKGNIFEIGSTGISSLGGHTEKRTECVNRFISVYGRMPLVLTPKHRKQVMVYRRSHGAPHGHPEFVLCRRPSPPSTGRQTPQQSPVGIDLLDNHSQLLLWHTNSRFSSDLPSSFRLILSLPFIKHGKDSAELLRAHPHCLLFLDFTRPLKINSTNETERKVYIVYMGELPKNTISVVDQHHSLLSKTIGDETIARNSKVHSYGKSFNGFAAKLLPHEAEELSKKEGVISVFPNEMLKLQTTRSWDFLGMPLDVKRNEQVESDTIVALLDTGIWVDNPSFNDEGFGPPPKKWKGKCDSGQNFTGCNKQVIGARFFQVGDEGPYDEPPSPVDLEGHGTHTASTAAGIPVAGASLYGIAEGTARGGAPRARIASYKVCWGPGCQDADLLAGFDAAIADGADVISVSIGGRTRKFTEDSIAIGSFHAARRGILTVCAAGNDGPTAGLVENVAPWVLTVAASTTDRKLVTDVALGNGKKIPGVALNTYSPKRRVYPLTNGAFARNSTIIPYANSSACDFGSLNETLIRGKIVYCQEAGGDNTVPFSGGAATIMSDNDYLDVSRPTFGPATYVSYDDGLYIDSYINSTRLPQAVIFKTKSVNVTEFYVARFSSRGPQDLIDILAGYTKLISLMDSPSDNRFVNYTVFSGTSMATPHVSGAAAYVKTYHPSWSPAAIKSALMTTSTLFKVKPVEVELATGSGELNPTQALHPGLVYDMDIIYYLSLLCKQGYTSNDIILLTGSKSYNCSKIPQAKGADGLNYPSIYYQVPDPESGFSEVYYREVTNVGFGKSTYKAEVNSPEGLSIEVNPNVLNFDRAYQKALFAVTLKGKLPPKVNYLSGSLVWDDGKHRVRSPVLVSYYNSSVF
;
A
#
# COMPACT_ATOMS: atom_id res chain seq x y z
N MET A 1 -71.40 -18.03 51.76
CA MET A 1 -72.34 -17.05 51.14
C MET A 1 -71.47 -16.01 50.43
N ARG A 2 -71.40 -15.99 49.09
CA ARG A 2 -72.31 -15.35 48.10
C ARG A 2 -72.30 -13.81 48.12
N THR A 3 -71.89 -13.23 46.97
CA THR A 3 -72.28 -11.90 46.39
C THR A 3 -72.00 -10.61 47.19
N GLY A 4 -71.67 -9.45 46.60
CA GLY A 4 -71.46 -9.06 45.19
C GLY A 4 -71.72 -7.55 44.96
N LEU A 5 -71.32 -7.04 43.77
CA LEU A 5 -71.68 -5.74 43.12
C LEU A 5 -70.81 -4.46 43.28
N PHE A 6 -70.70 -3.78 42.14
CA PHE A 6 -70.13 -2.45 41.82
C PHE A 6 -71.07 -1.32 42.33
N ASN A 7 -70.77 0.00 42.33
CA ASN A 7 -70.08 0.82 41.31
C ASN A 7 -69.58 2.21 41.84
N ARG A 8 -68.85 2.96 41.00
CA ARG A 8 -68.09 4.20 41.28
C ARG A 8 -68.87 5.54 41.11
N ARG A 9 -68.39 6.59 41.81
CA ARG A 9 -68.27 8.05 41.49
C ARG A 9 -68.55 8.89 42.77
N THR A 10 -67.86 9.99 43.15
CA THR A 10 -66.82 10.83 42.50
C THR A 10 -65.85 11.48 43.52
N ILE A 11 -64.68 11.88 43.03
CA ILE A 11 -63.52 12.55 43.63
C ILE A 11 -63.80 13.77 44.57
N ARG A 12 -63.16 13.78 45.76
CA ARG A 12 -62.37 14.90 46.35
C ARG A 12 -61.52 14.33 47.51
N GLN A 13 -60.21 14.13 47.31
CA GLN A 13 -59.11 15.06 47.64
C GLN A 13 -58.76 15.14 49.14
N GLY A 14 -57.56 14.68 49.48
CA GLY A 14 -56.96 14.80 50.82
C GLY A 14 -56.44 13.45 51.35
N ALA A 15 -55.17 13.40 51.75
CA ALA A 15 -54.51 12.30 52.46
C ALA A 15 -54.58 10.87 51.84
N LEU A 16 -53.57 10.51 51.03
CA LEU A 16 -52.90 9.17 51.01
C LEU A 16 -51.71 9.09 50.02
N SER A 17 -50.82 10.10 50.02
CA SER A 17 -49.65 10.15 49.11
C SER A 17 -48.31 9.71 49.73
N VAL A 18 -48.30 9.20 50.97
CA VAL A 18 -47.05 8.94 51.73
C VAL A 18 -46.64 7.45 51.74
N GLY A 19 -47.55 6.53 51.40
CA GLY A 19 -47.27 5.07 51.43
C GLY A 19 -46.46 4.53 50.24
N SER A 20 -46.79 4.95 49.00
CA SER A 20 -46.25 4.29 47.81
C SER A 20 -44.77 4.60 47.50
N VAL A 21 -44.21 5.70 48.02
CA VAL A 21 -42.80 6.05 47.78
C VAL A 21 -41.87 5.17 48.63
N LYS A 22 -42.21 4.93 49.90
CA LYS A 22 -41.41 4.08 50.80
C LYS A 22 -41.28 2.64 50.30
N ILE A 23 -42.34 2.06 49.74
CA ILE A 23 -42.33 0.68 49.23
C ILE A 23 -41.46 0.56 47.96
N LYS A 24 -41.54 1.53 47.04
CA LYS A 24 -40.68 1.54 45.84
C LYS A 24 -39.21 1.79 46.16
N LEU A 25 -38.91 2.64 47.16
CA LEU A 25 -37.54 2.83 47.63
C LEU A 25 -36.99 1.58 48.32
N MET A 26 -37.78 0.92 49.17
CA MET A 26 -37.43 -0.36 49.80
C MET A 26 -37.15 -1.46 48.77
N LEU A 27 -37.99 -1.62 47.75
CA LEU A 27 -37.74 -2.60 46.68
C LEU A 27 -36.46 -2.29 45.90
N ALA A 28 -36.22 -1.02 45.55
CA ALA A 28 -35.00 -0.60 44.86
C ALA A 28 -33.75 -0.86 45.71
N CYS A 29 -33.79 -0.54 47.01
CA CYS A 29 -32.71 -0.87 47.95
C CYS A 29 -32.50 -2.37 48.09
N CYS A 30 -33.56 -3.19 48.19
CA CYS A 30 -33.43 -4.65 48.27
C CYS A 30 -32.81 -5.25 47.00
N ILE A 31 -33.16 -4.75 45.81
CA ILE A 31 -32.56 -5.17 44.54
C ILE A 31 -31.08 -4.75 44.47
N VAL A 32 -30.74 -3.53 44.88
CA VAL A 32 -29.34 -3.07 44.94
C VAL A 32 -28.53 -3.89 45.95
N PHE A 33 -29.06 -4.18 47.14
CA PHE A 33 -28.39 -5.01 48.13
C PHE A 33 -28.26 -6.48 47.71
N THR A 34 -29.22 -7.05 46.95
CA THR A 34 -29.03 -8.39 46.37
C THR A 34 -28.01 -8.40 45.24
N PHE A 35 -27.96 -7.36 44.39
CA PHE A 35 -26.88 -7.23 43.40
C PHE A 35 -25.49 -7.08 44.06
N ILE A 36 -25.38 -6.32 45.15
CA ILE A 36 -24.13 -6.20 45.93
C ILE A 36 -23.79 -7.53 46.64
N ALA A 37 -24.78 -8.27 47.15
CA ALA A 37 -24.57 -9.57 47.78
C ALA A 37 -24.18 -10.68 46.79
N LEU A 38 -24.70 -10.67 45.56
CA LEU A 38 -24.24 -11.58 44.50
C LEU A 38 -22.86 -11.19 43.96
N ALA A 39 -22.61 -9.89 43.73
CA ALA A 39 -21.31 -9.41 43.25
C ALA A 39 -20.17 -9.64 44.26
N SER A 40 -20.47 -9.68 45.56
CA SER A 40 -19.49 -9.99 46.62
C SER A 40 -19.26 -11.48 46.85
N ARG A 41 -20.02 -12.39 46.22
CA ARG A 41 -19.85 -13.85 46.36
C ARG A 41 -19.33 -14.58 45.13
N THR A 42 -19.22 -13.92 43.97
CA THR A 42 -18.58 -14.52 42.77
C THR A 42 -17.06 -14.28 42.70
N ALA A 43 -16.54 -13.33 43.47
CA ALA A 43 -15.11 -12.97 43.44
C ALA A 43 -14.16 -14.03 44.03
N THR A 44 -14.66 -15.00 44.80
CA THR A 44 -13.84 -16.01 45.51
C THR A 44 -13.80 -17.40 44.86
N PHE A 45 -14.42 -17.60 43.69
CA PHE A 45 -14.38 -18.88 42.96
C PHE A 45 -13.64 -18.82 41.60
N LEU A 46 -13.14 -17.65 41.21
CA LEU A 46 -12.56 -17.40 39.87
C LEU A 46 -11.18 -16.71 39.87
N GLY A 47 -10.37 -16.89 40.94
CA GLY A 47 -8.90 -16.73 40.89
C GLY A 47 -8.30 -15.37 40.47
N TRP A 48 -9.10 -14.34 40.24
CA TRP A 48 -8.63 -13.04 39.73
C TRP A 48 -8.09 -12.13 40.83
N ASN A 49 -6.85 -12.40 41.25
CA ASN A 49 -6.04 -11.40 41.93
C ASN A 49 -5.71 -10.25 40.98
N LYS A 50 -6.39 -9.11 41.16
CA LYS A 50 -5.96 -7.83 40.59
C LYS A 50 -4.63 -7.43 41.22
N TYR A 51 -3.52 -7.65 40.50
CA TYR A 51 -2.28 -6.91 40.73
C TYR A 51 -2.42 -5.47 40.23
N SER A 52 -3.26 -4.68 40.89
CA SER A 52 -3.19 -3.22 40.82
C SER A 52 -2.07 -2.77 41.75
N ALA A 53 -0.82 -2.82 41.26
CA ALA A 53 0.28 -2.14 41.92
C ALA A 53 0.01 -0.63 41.90
N PRO A 54 0.04 0.06 43.05
CA PRO A 54 0.08 1.51 43.04
C PRO A 54 1.37 1.95 42.32
N LEU A 55 1.27 2.92 41.41
CA LEU A 55 2.46 3.63 40.94
C LEU A 55 3.05 4.37 42.14
N GLN A 56 4.06 3.76 42.75
CA GLN A 56 4.82 4.37 43.82
C GLN A 56 5.41 5.68 43.30
N GLN A 57 5.06 6.78 43.96
CA GLN A 57 5.53 8.11 43.59
C GLN A 57 7.04 8.19 43.87
N PHE A 58 7.87 7.89 42.86
CA PHE A 58 9.33 7.93 42.93
C PHE A 58 9.87 9.37 42.95
N SER A 59 9.46 10.15 43.96
CA SER A 59 10.14 11.38 44.36
C SER A 59 11.37 11.04 45.20
N LEU A 60 12.43 10.54 44.56
CA LEU A 60 13.77 10.57 45.15
C LEU A 60 14.31 12.02 45.09
N PRO A 61 14.91 12.55 46.16
CA PRO A 61 15.27 13.97 46.23
C PRO A 61 16.61 14.27 45.55
N GLY A 62 16.57 15.15 44.53
CA GLY A 62 17.74 15.91 44.08
C GLY A 62 17.95 15.92 42.57
N LYS A 63 18.00 17.14 41.99
CA LYS A 63 18.28 17.46 40.58
C LYS A 63 17.22 16.97 39.57
N GLY A 64 16.41 17.90 39.10
CA GLY A 64 15.73 17.84 37.80
C GLY A 64 16.71 18.09 36.66
N TYR A 65 16.23 18.48 35.47
CA TYR A 65 17.05 18.77 34.29
C TYR A 65 17.04 20.26 33.91
N THR A 66 18.11 20.71 33.27
CA THR A 66 18.15 22.00 32.57
C THR A 66 17.60 21.83 31.15
N LEU A 67 16.62 22.64 30.76
CA LEU A 67 16.21 22.79 29.36
C LEU A 67 17.18 23.74 28.66
N LEU A 68 17.85 23.26 27.60
CA LEU A 68 18.73 24.06 26.75
C LEU A 68 18.10 24.21 25.37
N ILE A 69 17.48 25.37 25.13
CA ILE A 69 16.69 25.64 23.93
C ILE A 69 17.43 26.58 22.97
N ASN A 70 17.47 26.19 21.69
CA ASN A 70 18.13 26.95 20.63
C ASN A 70 17.09 27.77 19.86
N THR A 71 17.41 29.04 19.57
CA THR A 71 16.51 29.99 18.90
C THR A 71 17.30 30.90 17.97
N TRP A 72 16.73 31.22 16.80
CA TRP A 72 17.28 32.23 15.89
C TRP A 72 16.16 32.90 15.09
N LYS A 73 15.88 34.18 15.37
CA LYS A 73 14.81 34.99 14.74
C LYS A 73 13.41 34.38 14.85
N ARG A 74 13.23 33.48 15.82
CA ARG A 74 12.02 32.66 16.05
C ARG A 74 11.39 32.97 17.41
N SER A 75 11.45 34.24 17.81
CA SER A 75 11.08 34.69 19.17
C SER A 75 9.66 34.35 19.60
N ASP A 76 8.69 34.23 18.69
CA ASP A 76 7.34 33.78 19.05
C ASP A 76 7.32 32.33 19.49
N LEU A 77 8.16 31.51 18.89
CA LEU A 77 8.12 30.05 18.84
C LEU A 77 8.82 29.47 20.07
N LEU A 78 9.93 30.13 20.43
CA LEU A 78 10.54 30.13 21.76
C LEU A 78 9.51 30.39 22.90
N LYS A 79 8.52 31.27 22.72
CA LYS A 79 7.54 31.59 23.78
C LYS A 79 6.66 30.39 24.11
N GLN A 80 6.10 29.68 23.12
CA GLN A 80 5.26 28.52 23.44
C GLN A 80 6.09 27.31 23.83
N SER A 81 7.26 27.08 23.22
CA SER A 81 8.16 26.01 23.65
C SER A 81 8.48 26.12 25.14
N ILE A 82 8.83 27.32 25.61
CA ILE A 82 9.01 27.58 27.05
C ILE A 82 7.68 27.51 27.82
N SER A 83 6.56 28.00 27.27
CA SER A 83 5.23 27.90 27.93
C SER A 83 4.70 26.47 28.07
N HIS A 84 5.22 25.54 27.27
CA HIS A 84 4.99 24.11 27.40
C HIS A 84 5.94 23.50 28.42
N TYR A 85 7.26 23.58 28.19
CA TYR A 85 8.24 22.92 29.04
C TYR A 85 8.27 23.45 30.48
N ALA A 86 7.91 24.72 30.71
CA ALA A 86 7.75 25.30 32.05
C ALA A 86 6.74 24.53 32.95
N LYS A 87 5.84 23.73 32.37
CA LYS A 87 4.86 22.91 33.09
C LYS A 87 5.41 21.53 33.48
N CYS A 88 6.55 21.09 32.92
CA CYS A 88 7.05 19.74 33.10
C CYS A 88 7.60 19.52 34.52
N PRO A 89 7.24 18.42 35.21
CA PRO A 89 7.58 18.22 36.63
C PRO A 89 9.08 18.24 36.98
N GLY A 90 9.95 17.79 36.08
CA GLY A 90 11.38 17.64 36.29
C GLY A 90 12.24 18.82 35.84
N LEU A 91 11.64 19.93 35.38
CA LEU A 91 12.40 21.10 34.95
C LEU A 91 12.95 21.91 36.14
N ASP A 92 14.26 22.08 36.23
CA ASP A 92 14.94 22.91 37.25
C ASP A 92 15.36 24.29 36.72
N SER A 93 15.80 24.41 35.46
CA SER A 93 16.17 25.69 34.84
C SER A 93 16.01 25.68 33.31
N VAL A 94 15.95 26.87 32.71
CA VAL A 94 15.85 27.12 31.26
C VAL A 94 16.99 28.03 30.83
N HIS A 95 17.79 27.53 29.90
CA HIS A 95 18.86 28.25 29.23
C HIS A 95 18.51 28.42 27.75
N ILE A 96 18.50 29.66 27.28
CA ILE A 96 18.18 30.04 25.91
C ILE A 96 19.49 30.37 25.21
N VAL A 97 19.93 29.51 24.29
CA VAL A 97 21.06 29.81 23.41
C VAL A 97 20.61 30.90 22.44
N TRP A 98 21.07 32.12 22.69
CA TRP A 98 20.67 33.31 21.96
C TRP A 98 21.83 33.79 21.09
N SER A 99 21.79 33.50 19.81
CA SER A 99 22.85 33.89 18.88
C SER A 99 22.50 35.13 18.04
N GLU A 100 21.26 35.64 18.12
CA GLU A 100 20.83 36.81 17.35
C GLU A 100 21.71 38.04 17.66
N PRO A 101 22.05 38.88 16.66
CA PRO A 101 22.94 40.02 16.84
C PRO A 101 22.36 41.09 17.78
N ASP A 102 21.03 41.21 17.82
CA ASP A 102 20.31 42.09 18.74
C ASP A 102 20.00 41.36 20.07
N PRO A 103 20.09 42.05 21.23
CA PRO A 103 19.71 41.47 22.50
C PRO A 103 18.19 41.17 22.57
N PRO A 104 17.76 40.16 23.35
CA PRO A 104 16.35 39.77 23.42
C PRO A 104 15.47 40.92 23.90
N SER A 105 14.39 41.20 23.16
CA SER A 105 13.53 42.35 23.44
C SER A 105 12.94 42.32 24.85
N LYS A 106 12.79 43.49 25.48
CA LYS A 106 12.18 43.61 26.83
C LYS A 106 10.80 42.94 26.91
N SER A 107 10.03 42.95 25.81
CA SER A 107 8.73 42.27 25.72
C SER A 107 8.86 40.75 25.81
N LEU A 108 9.80 40.16 25.07
CA LEU A 108 10.10 38.72 25.10
C LEU A 108 10.57 38.29 26.50
N VAL A 109 11.54 39.00 27.07
CA VAL A 109 12.08 38.72 28.41
C VAL A 109 10.97 38.80 29.48
N ASN A 110 10.13 39.84 29.43
CA ASN A 110 8.99 40.00 30.36
C ASN A 110 7.89 38.96 30.15
N PHE A 111 7.70 38.43 28.95
CA PHE A 111 6.78 37.31 28.71
C PHE A 111 7.31 36.03 29.34
N LEU A 112 8.56 35.65 29.02
CA LEU A 112 9.14 34.39 29.49
C LEU A 112 9.30 34.37 31.02
N ASN A 113 9.73 35.48 31.63
CA ASN A 113 9.76 35.61 33.10
C ASN A 113 8.38 35.43 33.76
N ARG A 114 7.28 35.90 33.13
CA ARG A 114 5.92 35.68 33.64
C ARG A 114 5.52 34.21 33.55
N VAL A 115 5.79 33.56 32.42
CA VAL A 115 5.53 32.11 32.21
C VAL A 115 6.26 31.27 33.25
N ILE A 116 7.55 31.52 33.45
CA ILE A 116 8.40 30.81 34.40
C ILE A 116 7.92 31.04 35.85
N LYS A 117 7.56 32.28 36.21
CA LYS A 117 7.00 32.61 37.53
C LYS A 117 5.64 31.96 37.78
N MET A 118 4.78 31.85 36.78
CA MET A 118 3.46 31.21 36.92
C MET A 118 3.53 29.69 37.14
N ASN A 119 4.57 29.02 36.64
CA ASN A 119 4.71 27.56 36.73
C ASN A 119 5.73 27.10 37.79
N SER A 120 6.48 28.02 38.39
CA SER A 120 7.34 27.75 39.54
C SER A 120 6.51 27.32 40.75
N LYS A 121 6.65 26.05 41.16
CA LYS A 121 5.92 25.47 42.31
C LYS A 121 6.56 25.90 43.63
N ASN A 122 5.76 25.96 44.71
CA ASN A 122 6.02 26.58 46.03
C ASN A 122 7.28 26.14 46.84
N SER A 123 8.30 25.53 46.23
CA SER A 123 9.60 25.25 46.87
C SER A 123 10.82 25.24 45.93
N ARG A 124 10.64 25.43 44.61
CA ARG A 124 11.76 25.49 43.64
C ARG A 124 11.48 26.53 42.55
N PRO A 125 12.15 27.69 42.54
CA PRO A 125 12.05 28.64 41.45
C PRO A 125 12.80 28.11 40.23
N ILE A 126 12.13 28.04 39.08
CA ILE A 126 12.78 27.70 37.81
C ILE A 126 13.58 28.93 37.36
N GLU A 127 14.89 28.75 37.14
CA GLU A 127 15.77 29.83 36.69
C GLU A 127 15.70 30.00 35.17
N LEU A 128 15.63 31.24 34.68
CA LEU A 128 15.63 31.56 33.25
C LEU A 128 16.87 32.39 32.90
N LYS A 129 17.66 31.93 31.94
CA LYS A 129 18.86 32.62 31.44
C LYS A 129 18.90 32.66 29.92
N PHE A 130 19.56 33.70 29.41
CA PHE A 130 19.89 33.87 27.99
C PHE A 130 21.41 33.82 27.84
N ASP A 131 21.89 32.81 27.13
CA ASP A 131 23.29 32.62 26.81
C ASP A 131 23.59 33.38 25.51
N ILE A 132 23.85 34.69 25.66
CA ILE A 132 24.07 35.63 24.56
C ILE A 132 25.40 35.33 23.85
N ASN A 133 25.32 35.02 22.57
CA ASN A 133 26.46 34.77 21.69
C ASN A 133 26.52 35.83 20.59
N LYS A 134 27.70 36.39 20.34
CA LYS A 134 27.92 37.46 19.34
C LYS A 134 28.08 36.96 17.90
N GLU A 135 28.24 35.65 17.72
CA GLU A 135 28.57 35.02 16.45
C GLU A 135 27.40 34.13 16.00
N ASP A 136 27.02 34.17 14.72
CA ASP A 136 26.02 33.28 14.12
C ASP A 136 26.67 31.92 13.77
N SER A 137 26.75 31.02 14.76
CA SER A 137 27.30 29.67 14.58
C SER A 137 26.45 28.61 15.28
N LEU A 138 26.23 27.48 14.60
CA LEU A 138 25.55 26.32 15.19
C LEU A 138 26.31 25.71 16.38
N ASN A 139 27.63 25.94 16.47
CA ASN A 139 28.43 25.51 17.62
C ASN A 139 27.99 26.17 18.96
N ASN A 140 27.31 27.32 18.92
CA ASN A 140 26.77 27.96 20.12
C ASN A 140 25.83 27.05 20.92
N ARG A 141 25.15 26.11 20.23
CA ARG A 141 24.30 25.08 20.83
C ARG A 141 24.96 24.29 21.95
N PHE A 142 26.28 24.09 21.84
CA PHE A 142 27.05 23.20 22.71
C PHE A 142 28.19 23.89 23.44
N LYS A 143 28.25 25.22 23.35
CA LYS A 143 29.22 26.04 24.06
C LYS A 143 29.06 25.84 25.57
N GLU A 144 30.16 25.81 26.31
CA GLU A 144 30.13 25.59 27.75
C GLU A 144 29.37 26.70 28.48
N ILE A 145 28.37 26.29 29.26
CA ILE A 145 27.60 27.15 30.16
C ILE A 145 28.04 26.80 31.59
N LYS A 146 28.85 27.67 32.19
CA LYS A 146 29.57 27.40 33.45
C LYS A 146 28.69 27.36 34.70
N ASP A 147 27.49 27.90 34.61
CA ASP A 147 26.54 28.08 35.71
C ASP A 147 25.35 27.10 35.69
N LEU A 148 25.43 26.03 34.90
CA LEU A 148 24.45 24.94 34.87
C LEU A 148 24.37 24.19 36.22
N LYS A 149 23.28 24.44 36.96
CA LYS A 149 22.98 23.83 38.26
C LYS A 149 22.69 22.34 38.19
N SER A 150 21.92 21.88 37.20
CA SER A 150 21.72 20.45 36.95
C SER A 150 22.88 19.89 36.14
N ASP A 151 23.24 18.64 36.42
CA ASP A 151 24.20 17.88 35.63
C ASP A 151 23.58 17.31 34.33
N VAL A 152 22.26 17.41 34.21
CA VAL A 152 21.47 16.90 33.08
C VAL A 152 21.00 18.04 32.20
N VAL A 153 21.29 17.94 30.91
CA VAL A 153 20.86 18.90 29.88
C VAL A 153 19.89 18.21 28.94
N PHE A 154 18.68 18.74 28.80
CA PHE A 154 17.75 18.40 27.73
C PHE A 154 17.90 19.45 26.62
N SER A 155 18.63 19.13 25.56
CA SER A 155 18.77 20.00 24.40
C SER A 155 17.58 19.81 23.46
N ILE A 156 17.00 20.92 23.03
CA ILE A 156 15.88 20.93 22.09
C ILE A 156 15.89 22.17 21.19
N ASP A 157 15.21 22.08 20.06
CA ASP A 157 14.94 23.20 19.16
C ASP A 157 13.63 23.88 19.56
N ASP A 158 13.54 25.19 19.34
CA ASP A 158 12.32 25.97 19.51
C ASP A 158 11.19 25.62 18.52
N ASP A 159 11.44 24.72 17.57
CA ASP A 159 10.48 24.16 16.61
C ASP A 159 9.97 22.73 16.91
N ILE A 160 10.29 22.13 18.09
CA ILE A 160 9.74 20.82 18.50
C ILE A 160 9.22 20.77 19.95
N ILE A 161 8.02 20.19 20.11
CA ILE A 161 7.40 19.86 21.40
C ILE A 161 7.29 18.33 21.62
N PHE A 162 7.58 17.87 22.85
CA PHE A 162 7.22 16.55 23.36
C PHE A 162 6.35 16.68 24.62
N PRO A 163 5.31 15.84 24.83
CA PRO A 163 4.49 15.88 26.04
C PRO A 163 5.35 15.71 27.29
N CYS A 164 5.05 16.44 28.37
CA CYS A 164 5.86 16.35 29.59
C CYS A 164 5.98 14.91 30.12
N THR A 165 4.94 14.08 30.01
CA THR A 165 5.01 12.65 30.37
C THR A 165 6.06 11.87 29.58
N THR A 166 6.23 12.19 28.29
CA THR A 166 7.24 11.62 27.39
C THR A 166 8.64 12.13 27.73
N VAL A 167 8.76 13.42 28.09
CA VAL A 167 10.01 14.04 28.55
C VAL A 167 10.45 13.47 29.90
N GLU A 168 9.54 13.32 30.86
CA GLU A 168 9.82 12.65 32.16
C GLU A 168 10.20 11.17 31.98
N PHE A 169 9.57 10.47 31.04
CA PHE A 169 9.97 9.10 30.70
C PHE A 169 11.40 9.05 30.16
N ALA A 170 11.74 9.88 29.17
CA ALA A 170 13.09 9.97 28.62
C ALA A 170 14.13 10.40 29.69
N PHE A 171 13.77 11.33 30.58
CA PHE A 171 14.58 11.71 31.73
C PHE A 171 14.77 10.54 32.71
N SER A 172 13.75 9.70 32.92
CA SER A 172 13.88 8.49 33.75
C SER A 172 14.81 7.44 33.12
N VAL A 173 14.78 7.29 31.79
CA VAL A 173 15.70 6.42 31.04
C VAL A 173 17.12 6.98 31.11
N TRP A 174 17.31 8.29 30.90
CA TRP A 174 18.62 8.94 31.06
C TRP A 174 19.20 8.75 32.47
N ARG A 175 18.38 8.87 33.53
CA ARG A 175 18.84 8.59 34.91
C ARG A 175 19.30 7.15 35.14
N SER A 176 18.91 6.20 34.30
CA SER A 176 19.42 4.82 34.34
C SER A 176 20.73 4.61 33.55
N ALA A 177 21.11 5.58 32.71
CA ALA A 177 22.32 5.56 31.89
C ALA A 177 22.90 6.99 31.72
N PRO A 178 23.34 7.65 32.80
CA PRO A 178 23.66 9.09 32.79
C PRO A 178 24.87 9.48 31.92
N ASP A 179 25.69 8.51 31.52
CA ASP A 179 26.82 8.73 30.63
C ASP A 179 26.44 8.71 29.13
N THR A 180 25.23 8.31 28.74
CA THR A 180 24.84 8.26 27.31
C THR A 180 23.92 9.41 26.89
N MET A 181 23.79 9.61 25.57
CA MET A 181 22.74 10.43 24.98
C MET A 181 21.43 9.64 24.93
N VAL A 182 20.36 10.19 25.50
CA VAL A 182 19.02 9.58 25.45
C VAL A 182 18.07 10.55 24.76
N GLY A 183 17.49 10.18 23.62
CA GLY A 183 16.63 11.12 22.89
C GLY A 183 15.71 10.46 21.87
N PHE A 184 15.02 11.30 21.09
CA PHE A 184 13.83 10.89 20.34
C PHE A 184 14.05 10.71 18.84
N VAL A 185 15.14 11.28 18.29
CA VAL A 185 15.37 11.42 16.85
C VAL A 185 16.59 10.59 16.42
N PRO A 186 16.43 9.26 16.23
CA PRO A 186 17.52 8.39 15.84
C PRO A 186 17.92 8.60 14.38
N ARG A 187 19.20 8.35 14.11
CA ARG A 187 19.81 8.32 12.78
C ARG A 187 20.83 7.18 12.71
N VAL A 188 21.17 6.80 11.50
CA VAL A 188 22.06 5.68 11.21
C VAL A 188 23.13 6.10 10.21
N HIS A 189 24.29 5.46 10.29
CA HIS A 189 25.32 5.54 9.26
C HIS A 189 25.47 4.15 8.62
N TRP A 190 25.85 4.12 7.35
CA TRP A 190 26.18 2.90 6.62
C TRP A 190 27.65 2.88 6.25
N PHE A 191 28.21 1.69 6.04
CA PHE A 191 29.49 1.53 5.40
C PHE A 191 29.26 1.24 3.91
N ASP A 192 29.80 2.08 3.04
CA ASP A 192 29.70 1.95 1.58
C ASP A 192 30.90 1.15 1.07
N LYS A 193 30.63 -0.01 0.47
CA LYS A 193 31.65 -0.94 -0.06
C LYS A 193 31.94 -0.74 -1.56
N SER A 194 31.35 0.28 -2.19
CA SER A 194 31.30 0.37 -3.66
C SER A 194 32.50 1.02 -4.34
N GLU A 195 33.42 1.66 -3.61
CA GLU A 195 34.62 2.32 -4.17
C GLU A 195 35.91 1.83 -3.49
N GLY A 196 37.02 1.81 -4.24
CA GLY A 196 38.26 1.16 -3.82
C GLY A 196 39.08 1.92 -2.78
N ASN A 197 39.70 1.17 -1.85
CA ASN A 197 40.74 1.58 -0.89
C ASN A 197 40.42 2.69 0.15
N GLU A 198 39.29 3.38 0.10
CA GLU A 198 38.90 4.34 1.16
C GLU A 198 37.59 3.96 1.84
N ASP A 199 37.62 3.85 3.17
CA ASP A 199 36.48 3.48 4.01
C ASP A 199 35.44 4.61 4.06
N LYS A 200 34.46 4.56 3.17
CA LYS A 200 33.40 5.57 3.01
C LYS A 200 32.14 5.22 3.80
N TYR A 201 31.55 6.20 4.48
CA TYR A 201 30.38 6.00 5.33
C TYR A 201 29.23 6.97 4.98
N ILE A 202 28.03 6.44 4.73
CA ILE A 202 26.87 7.22 4.29
C ILE A 202 25.99 7.60 5.49
N TYR A 203 25.61 8.87 5.61
CA TYR A 203 24.61 9.31 6.59
C TYR A 203 23.19 8.95 6.11
N SER A 204 22.33 8.54 7.04
CA SER A 204 20.97 8.11 6.70
C SER A 204 19.89 8.57 7.68
N GLY A 205 18.71 8.84 7.11
CA GLY A 205 17.56 9.46 7.76
C GLY A 205 16.74 8.52 8.65
N TRP A 206 15.58 9.03 9.10
CA TRP A 206 14.62 8.29 9.91
C TRP A 206 14.10 7.03 9.22
N TRP A 207 13.79 7.11 7.91
CA TRP A 207 13.33 5.96 7.14
C TRP A 207 14.32 4.81 7.20
N SER A 208 15.62 5.05 7.02
CA SER A 208 16.64 3.99 7.12
C SER A 208 16.66 3.32 8.50
N VAL A 209 16.51 4.08 9.60
CA VAL A 209 16.38 3.52 10.97
C VAL A 209 15.11 2.67 11.13
N TRP A 210 14.04 3.01 10.41
CA TRP A 210 12.83 2.22 10.38
C TRP A 210 13.03 0.92 9.58
N TRP A 211 13.63 1.01 8.39
CA TRP A 211 13.88 -0.08 7.44
C TRP A 211 14.90 -1.13 7.92
N THR A 212 15.86 -0.75 8.77
CA THR A 212 16.89 -1.68 9.25
C THR A 212 16.71 -2.06 10.73
N GLY A 213 15.79 -1.40 11.43
CA GLY A 213 15.65 -1.55 12.87
C GLY A 213 16.90 -1.15 13.67
N THR A 214 17.88 -0.46 13.07
CA THR A 214 19.15 -0.09 13.69
C THR A 214 19.41 1.41 13.63
N TYR A 215 20.05 1.95 14.67
CA TYR A 215 20.47 3.34 14.75
C TYR A 215 21.86 3.44 15.39
N SER A 216 22.60 4.50 15.09
CA SER A 216 23.94 4.73 15.64
C SER A 216 24.13 6.13 16.23
N MET A 217 23.16 7.01 16.03
CA MET A 217 23.15 8.42 16.44
C MET A 217 21.78 8.78 17.01
N ILE A 218 21.76 9.77 17.90
CA ILE A 218 20.54 10.47 18.34
C ILE A 218 20.80 11.96 18.13
N LEU A 219 19.96 12.62 17.35
CA LEU A 219 20.15 14.05 17.09
C LEU A 219 19.84 14.87 18.34
N SER A 220 20.75 15.80 18.66
CA SER A 220 20.63 16.76 19.77
C SER A 220 19.43 17.70 19.66
N LYS A 221 18.76 17.72 18.50
CA LYS A 221 17.47 18.41 18.27
C LYS A 221 16.39 18.02 19.29
N ALA A 222 16.47 16.83 19.89
CA ALA A 222 15.68 16.46 21.06
C ALA A 222 16.34 15.31 21.85
N ALA A 223 17.28 15.66 22.74
CA ALA A 223 18.04 14.67 23.52
C ALA A 223 18.48 15.16 24.91
N PHE A 224 18.49 14.24 25.87
CA PHE A 224 19.15 14.35 27.17
C PHE A 224 20.61 13.90 27.09
N PHE A 225 21.52 14.66 27.72
CA PHE A 225 22.91 14.29 27.92
C PHE A 225 23.51 14.96 29.17
N HIS A 226 24.66 14.46 29.63
CA HIS A 226 25.37 15.04 30.77
C HIS A 226 26.05 16.37 30.40
N LYS A 227 25.97 17.41 31.26
CA LYS A 227 26.52 18.75 30.97
C LYS A 227 28.02 18.76 30.62
N LYS A 228 28.78 17.76 31.08
CA LYS A 228 30.21 17.58 30.76
C LYS A 228 30.47 17.61 29.25
N TYR A 229 29.54 17.10 28.44
CA TYR A 229 29.70 17.08 26.99
C TYR A 229 29.69 18.48 26.35
N LEU A 230 29.15 19.52 27.01
CA LEU A 230 29.28 20.91 26.56
C LEU A 230 30.72 21.43 26.75
N SER A 231 31.36 21.10 27.88
CA SER A 231 32.78 21.40 28.12
C SER A 231 33.67 20.64 27.13
N MET A 232 33.44 19.33 26.98
CA MET A 232 34.18 18.51 26.01
C MET A 232 34.00 19.03 24.57
N TYR A 233 32.78 19.43 24.17
CA TYR A 233 32.56 20.02 22.85
C TYR A 233 33.29 21.36 22.70
N SER A 234 33.37 22.18 23.75
CA SER A 234 34.00 23.50 23.70
C SER A 234 35.53 23.45 23.68
N TYR A 235 36.15 22.50 24.39
CA TYR A 235 37.59 22.49 24.67
C TYR A 235 38.33 21.24 24.18
N GLU A 236 37.68 20.08 24.15
CA GLU A 236 38.31 18.80 23.79
C GLU A 236 38.01 18.37 22.34
N MET A 237 36.87 18.80 21.78
CA MET A 237 36.56 18.54 20.37
C MET A 237 37.56 19.28 19.47
N PRO A 238 38.22 18.57 18.52
CA PRO A 238 39.15 19.15 17.56
C PRO A 238 38.59 20.40 16.90
N SER A 239 39.37 21.48 16.84
CA SER A 239 38.90 22.77 16.31
C SER A 239 38.45 22.63 14.86
N SER A 240 39.13 21.79 14.06
CA SER A 240 38.80 21.46 12.68
C SER A 240 37.37 20.91 12.49
N ILE A 241 36.80 20.21 13.47
CA ILE A 241 35.40 19.76 13.43
C ILE A 241 34.46 20.94 13.65
N ARG A 242 34.73 21.78 14.65
CA ARG A 242 33.92 22.96 14.96
C ARG A 242 33.98 24.03 13.88
N GLU A 243 35.16 24.26 13.31
CA GLU A 243 35.38 25.10 12.13
C GLU A 243 34.55 24.60 10.95
N TYR A 244 34.58 23.28 10.67
CA TYR A 244 33.78 22.67 9.61
C TYR A 244 32.27 22.82 9.84
N VAL A 245 31.78 22.65 11.08
CA VAL A 245 30.38 22.92 11.46
C VAL A 245 30.00 24.40 11.26
N THR A 246 30.89 25.34 11.60
CA THR A 246 30.65 26.78 11.36
C THR A 246 30.58 27.09 9.87
N MET A 247 31.54 26.61 9.07
CA MET A 247 31.61 26.90 7.62
C MET A 247 30.43 26.31 6.84
N ASN A 248 30.02 25.08 7.16
CA ASN A 248 28.96 24.37 6.42
C ASN A 248 27.56 24.57 6.99
N ARG A 249 27.46 25.18 8.19
CA ARG A 249 26.20 25.44 8.91
C ARG A 249 25.29 24.20 8.98
N ASN A 250 25.88 23.06 9.33
CA ASN A 250 25.22 21.75 9.50
C ASN A 250 26.09 20.86 10.43
N CYS A 251 25.55 19.71 10.82
CA CYS A 251 26.25 18.58 11.43
C CYS A 251 26.80 18.75 12.86
N GLU A 252 26.38 19.77 13.58
CA GLU A 252 26.66 19.94 15.01
C GLU A 252 26.08 18.77 15.85
N ASP A 253 24.90 18.28 15.47
CA ASP A 253 24.20 17.16 16.10
C ASP A 253 24.92 15.81 15.88
N ILE A 254 25.50 15.63 14.68
CA ILE A 254 26.40 14.51 14.35
C ILE A 254 27.70 14.65 15.14
N ALA A 255 28.31 15.84 15.22
CA ALA A 255 29.55 16.08 15.96
C ALA A 255 29.38 15.76 17.46
N MET A 256 28.27 16.15 18.07
CA MET A 256 27.95 15.78 19.46
C MET A 256 27.75 14.27 19.63
N SER A 257 27.07 13.60 18.68
CA SER A 257 26.93 12.13 18.70
C SER A 257 28.29 11.42 18.63
N PHE A 258 29.18 11.89 17.75
CA PHE A 258 30.57 11.39 17.63
C PHE A 258 31.36 11.59 18.93
N LEU A 259 31.26 12.77 19.55
CA LEU A 259 31.93 13.10 20.80
C LEU A 259 31.50 12.16 21.94
N VAL A 260 30.19 12.01 22.16
CA VAL A 260 29.65 11.16 23.23
C VAL A 260 29.99 9.69 22.99
N ALA A 261 29.84 9.20 21.76
CA ALA A 261 30.18 7.82 21.42
C ALA A 261 31.68 7.53 21.58
N ASN A 262 32.56 8.46 21.16
CA ASN A 262 34.01 8.30 21.33
C ASN A 262 34.44 8.35 22.81
N ALA A 263 33.81 9.21 23.61
CA ALA A 263 34.10 9.36 25.04
C ALA A 263 33.64 8.17 25.89
N THR A 264 32.57 7.48 25.48
CA THR A 264 31.93 6.42 26.28
C THR A 264 32.21 5.01 25.74
N GLY A 265 32.44 4.86 24.44
CA GLY A 265 32.41 3.58 23.75
C GLY A 265 31.03 2.89 23.76
N ALA A 266 29.98 3.62 24.15
CA ALA A 266 28.62 3.12 24.31
C ALA A 266 27.68 3.79 23.30
N PRO A 267 26.66 3.08 22.82
CA PRO A 267 25.67 3.67 21.92
C PRO A 267 24.73 4.64 22.66
N PRO A 268 24.14 5.60 21.92
CA PRO A 268 23.02 6.39 22.43
C PRO A 268 21.80 5.47 22.67
N ILE A 269 20.87 5.90 23.53
CA ILE A 269 19.58 5.21 23.74
C ILE A 269 18.48 5.98 23.04
N TRP A 270 17.79 5.31 22.12
CA TRP A 270 16.55 5.84 21.55
C TRP A 270 15.36 5.57 22.48
N VAL A 271 14.55 6.61 22.70
CA VAL A 271 13.25 6.52 23.37
C VAL A 271 12.12 6.88 22.41
N LYS A 272 11.10 6.02 22.32
CA LYS A 272 9.91 6.28 21.49
C LYS A 272 9.12 7.45 22.07
N GLY A 273 8.89 8.49 21.26
CA GLY A 273 8.07 9.64 21.62
C GLY A 273 7.46 10.27 20.37
N ASN A 274 6.21 10.71 20.48
CA ASN A 274 5.55 11.43 19.39
C ASN A 274 6.18 12.82 19.29
N ILE A 275 6.82 13.09 18.15
CA ILE A 275 7.40 14.39 17.82
C ILE A 275 6.26 15.29 17.39
N PHE A 276 6.06 16.41 18.09
CA PHE A 276 5.23 17.49 17.59
C PHE A 276 6.16 18.54 17.00
N GLU A 277 6.46 18.40 15.70
CA GLU A 277 7.06 19.50 14.96
C GLU A 277 6.07 20.63 14.99
N ILE A 278 6.41 21.64 15.75
CA ILE A 278 5.63 22.84 15.81
C ILE A 278 6.03 23.70 14.59
N GLY A 279 7.27 23.67 14.08
CA GLY A 279 7.71 24.55 12.98
C GLY A 279 7.94 23.98 11.57
N SER A 280 7.70 24.81 10.55
CA SER A 280 7.55 24.38 9.14
C SER A 280 8.74 24.58 8.19
N THR A 281 9.88 25.14 8.63
CA THR A 281 11.10 25.27 7.79
C THR A 281 12.38 25.17 8.61
N GLY A 282 13.33 24.35 8.17
CA GLY A 282 14.65 24.19 8.79
C GLY A 282 15.72 23.79 7.76
N ILE A 283 17.00 23.75 8.17
CA ILE A 283 18.14 23.47 7.28
C ILE A 283 18.03 22.08 6.60
N SER A 284 17.22 21.18 7.17
CA SER A 284 16.90 19.85 6.63
C SER A 284 15.93 19.83 5.44
N SER A 285 15.23 20.94 5.13
CA SER A 285 14.33 21.02 3.96
C SER A 285 15.00 21.59 2.70
N LEU A 286 16.33 21.73 2.70
CA LEU A 286 17.11 22.17 1.55
C LEU A 286 17.63 20.95 0.76
N GLY A 287 17.62 21.04 -0.58
CA GLY A 287 18.25 20.02 -1.43
C GLY A 287 19.74 19.84 -1.13
N GLY A 288 20.24 18.61 -1.22
CA GLY A 288 21.64 18.29 -0.90
C GLY A 288 21.94 18.09 0.60
N HIS A 289 20.93 17.98 1.47
CA HIS A 289 21.13 17.89 2.92
C HIS A 289 21.74 16.55 3.39
N THR A 290 21.36 15.43 2.76
CA THR A 290 21.84 14.08 3.13
C THR A 290 23.29 13.87 2.69
N GLU A 291 23.64 14.42 1.55
CA GLU A 291 24.96 14.43 0.92
C GLU A 291 25.94 15.20 1.81
N LYS A 292 25.58 16.44 2.20
CA LYS A 292 26.36 17.24 3.16
C LYS A 292 26.54 16.53 4.50
N ARG A 293 25.50 15.86 5.02
CA ARG A 293 25.63 15.07 6.27
C ARG A 293 26.49 13.82 6.11
N THR A 294 26.54 13.24 4.91
CA THR A 294 27.46 12.16 4.55
C THR A 294 28.90 12.65 4.52
N GLU A 295 29.17 13.81 3.91
CA GLU A 295 30.48 14.47 3.96
C GLU A 295 30.92 14.74 5.42
N CYS A 296 30.02 15.23 6.28
CA CYS A 296 30.30 15.43 7.70
C CYS A 296 30.73 14.15 8.42
N VAL A 297 30.01 13.03 8.21
CA VAL A 297 30.35 11.73 8.81
C VAL A 297 31.76 11.31 8.40
N ASN A 298 32.09 11.31 7.10
CA ASN A 298 33.42 10.95 6.60
C ASN A 298 34.51 11.90 7.10
N ARG A 299 34.23 13.21 7.11
CA ARG A 299 35.16 14.22 7.63
C ARG A 299 35.47 14.00 9.11
N PHE A 300 34.46 13.71 9.93
CA PHE A 300 34.67 13.48 11.36
C PHE A 300 35.43 12.16 11.60
N ILE A 301 35.17 11.10 10.83
CA ILE A 301 35.95 9.85 10.87
C ILE A 301 37.42 10.12 10.56
N SER A 302 37.73 10.92 9.53
CA SER A 302 39.12 11.28 9.18
C SER A 302 39.86 12.01 10.31
N VAL A 303 39.14 12.75 11.17
CA VAL A 303 39.72 13.45 12.33
C VAL A 303 39.81 12.54 13.57
N TYR A 304 38.83 11.66 13.79
CA TYR A 304 38.85 10.69 14.91
C TYR A 304 39.70 9.44 14.62
N GLY A 305 40.13 9.21 13.37
CA GLY A 305 40.92 8.07 12.92
C GLY A 305 40.18 6.72 12.91
N ARG A 306 38.87 6.72 13.16
CA ARG A 306 37.98 5.54 13.23
C ARG A 306 36.52 5.97 13.26
N MET A 307 35.59 5.04 13.04
CA MET A 307 34.17 5.22 13.37
C MET A 307 33.95 5.03 14.88
N PRO A 308 33.50 6.05 15.64
CA PRO A 308 33.17 5.90 17.06
C PRO A 308 31.70 5.52 17.31
N LEU A 309 30.82 5.73 16.32
CA LEU A 309 29.39 5.47 16.44
C LEU A 309 29.12 3.96 16.37
N VAL A 310 28.23 3.45 17.24
CA VAL A 310 27.94 2.01 17.35
C VAL A 310 26.53 1.72 16.85
N LEU A 311 26.39 0.84 15.85
CA LEU A 311 25.10 0.36 15.38
C LEU A 311 24.36 -0.40 16.48
N THR A 312 23.12 0.00 16.72
CA THR A 312 22.32 -0.39 17.89
C THR A 312 20.90 -0.74 17.46
N PRO A 313 20.41 -1.95 17.77
CA PRO A 313 19.05 -2.29 17.40
C PRO A 313 18.01 -1.59 18.27
N LYS A 314 16.98 -1.05 17.60
CA LYS A 314 15.74 -0.46 18.11
C LYS A 314 15.05 -1.28 19.21
N HIS A 315 15.17 -2.60 19.15
CA HIS A 315 14.40 -3.55 19.94
C HIS A 315 15.17 -4.18 21.12
N ARG A 316 16.41 -3.74 21.40
CA ARG A 316 17.07 -4.14 22.67
C ARG A 316 16.34 -3.52 23.86
N LYS A 317 15.72 -4.35 24.70
CA LYS A 317 15.20 -3.99 26.03
C LYS A 317 16.34 -3.59 26.98
N GLN A 318 16.91 -2.39 26.81
CA GLN A 318 17.75 -1.75 27.83
C GLN A 318 16.89 -0.99 28.86
N VAL A 319 15.99 -1.73 29.52
CA VAL A 319 15.42 -1.31 30.82
C VAL A 319 15.35 -2.53 31.73
N MET A 320 16.46 -2.85 32.40
CA MET A 320 16.44 -3.79 33.53
C MET A 320 15.76 -3.11 34.73
N VAL A 321 14.44 -3.25 34.84
CA VAL A 321 13.74 -2.90 36.09
C VAL A 321 13.97 -4.01 37.11
N TYR A 322 14.69 -3.66 38.18
CA TYR A 322 15.11 -4.54 39.26
C TYR A 322 13.92 -5.22 39.96
N ARG A 323 13.81 -6.56 39.87
CA ARG A 323 12.79 -7.33 40.62
C ARG A 323 13.39 -7.86 41.92
N ARG A 324 13.17 -7.15 43.03
CA ARG A 324 13.64 -7.55 44.36
C ARG A 324 12.85 -8.76 44.86
N SER A 325 13.48 -9.93 44.92
CA SER A 325 12.93 -11.12 45.59
C SER A 325 12.79 -10.87 47.10
N HIS A 326 11.71 -11.37 47.71
CA HIS A 326 11.55 -11.37 49.17
C HIS A 326 12.15 -12.64 49.76
N GLY A 327 13.04 -12.50 50.75
CA GLY A 327 13.42 -13.59 51.65
C GLY A 327 14.92 -13.82 51.86
N ALA A 328 15.59 -12.93 52.61
CA ALA A 328 16.74 -13.21 53.51
C ALA A 328 17.37 -11.88 53.99
N PRO A 329 17.80 -11.75 55.26
CA PRO A 329 18.58 -10.61 55.72
C PRO A 329 20.09 -10.82 55.53
N HIS A 330 20.79 -9.75 55.14
CA HIS A 330 22.26 -9.62 54.97
C HIS A 330 22.91 -10.33 53.75
N GLY A 331 23.42 -9.51 52.82
CA GLY A 331 24.26 -9.89 51.69
C GLY A 331 24.49 -8.69 50.76
N HIS A 332 25.74 -8.40 50.39
CA HIS A 332 26.09 -7.25 49.53
C HIS A 332 25.80 -7.53 48.04
N PRO A 333 25.50 -6.51 47.22
CA PRO A 333 25.36 -6.67 45.77
C PRO A 333 26.72 -6.67 45.06
N GLU A 334 27.01 -7.71 44.28
CA GLU A 334 28.13 -7.72 43.33
C GLU A 334 27.78 -7.06 42.00
N PHE A 335 28.79 -6.42 41.38
CA PHE A 335 28.71 -5.85 40.03
C PHE A 335 29.50 -6.73 39.06
N VAL A 336 28.87 -7.21 37.98
CA VAL A 336 29.56 -7.93 36.90
C VAL A 336 29.66 -7.04 35.65
N LEU A 337 30.81 -6.40 35.50
CA LEU A 337 31.27 -5.82 34.23
C LEU A 337 31.84 -6.93 33.35
N CYS A 338 31.37 -7.07 32.11
CA CYS A 338 32.04 -7.91 31.12
C CYS A 338 33.42 -7.31 30.78
N ARG A 339 34.49 -8.05 31.07
CA ARG A 339 35.88 -7.65 30.78
C ARG A 339 36.21 -7.81 29.29
N ARG A 340 37.16 -6.99 28.82
CA ARG A 340 37.80 -7.11 27.48
C ARG A 340 38.55 -8.45 27.34
N PRO A 341 38.59 -9.05 26.14
CA PRO A 341 39.68 -9.93 25.72
C PRO A 341 40.91 -9.09 25.28
N SER A 342 42.11 -9.55 25.63
CA SER A 342 43.38 -9.04 25.09
C SER A 342 43.82 -9.86 23.86
N PRO A 343 44.62 -9.31 22.93
CA PRO A 343 44.97 -10.00 21.68
C PRO A 343 46.20 -10.91 21.81
N PRO A 344 46.26 -12.03 21.07
CA PRO A 344 47.50 -12.74 20.76
C PRO A 344 47.96 -12.55 19.30
N SER A 345 49.14 -11.95 19.16
CA SER A 345 50.22 -12.23 18.20
C SER A 345 49.97 -12.81 16.79
N THR A 346 50.60 -12.14 15.83
CA THR A 346 50.94 -12.56 14.45
C THR A 346 51.57 -13.96 14.30
N GLY A 347 51.26 -14.67 13.21
CA GLY A 347 52.02 -15.84 12.74
C GLY A 347 51.65 -16.27 11.30
N ARG A 348 52.65 -16.36 10.41
CA ARG A 348 52.50 -16.90 9.03
C ARG A 348 52.41 -18.43 9.06
N GLN A 349 51.62 -19.03 8.16
CA GLN A 349 52.11 -19.85 7.02
C GLN A 349 50.98 -20.53 6.23
N THR A 350 51.21 -20.71 4.93
CA THR A 350 50.45 -21.56 3.99
C THR A 350 51.13 -22.94 3.88
N PRO A 351 50.81 -23.80 2.90
CA PRO A 351 49.63 -24.68 2.81
C PRO A 351 50.03 -26.17 2.70
N GLN A 352 49.09 -27.15 2.71
CA GLN A 352 49.13 -28.35 1.83
C GLN A 352 47.97 -29.38 2.02
N GLN A 353 47.55 -29.95 0.88
CA GLN A 353 47.20 -31.36 0.59
C GLN A 353 46.26 -32.19 1.51
N SER A 354 45.10 -32.58 0.95
CA SER A 354 44.71 -33.93 0.44
C SER A 354 45.53 -35.18 0.87
N PRO A 355 45.10 -36.47 0.68
CA PRO A 355 44.04 -36.99 -0.22
C PRO A 355 43.25 -38.26 0.30
N VAL A 356 42.63 -39.02 -0.63
CA VAL A 356 42.20 -40.46 -0.54
C VAL A 356 40.94 -40.74 0.30
N GLY A 357 40.03 -41.67 -0.05
CA GLY A 357 39.84 -42.54 -1.23
C GLY A 357 38.68 -43.52 -0.92
N ILE A 358 37.81 -43.87 -1.86
CA ILE A 358 37.94 -44.93 -2.90
C ILE A 358 37.32 -46.28 -2.45
N ASP A 359 36.76 -46.97 -3.44
CA ASP A 359 36.17 -48.33 -3.50
C ASP A 359 34.77 -48.59 -2.88
N LEU A 360 33.97 -49.53 -3.40
CA LEU A 360 33.61 -50.04 -4.76
C LEU A 360 32.83 -51.37 -4.58
N LEU A 361 32.36 -51.94 -5.70
CA LEU A 361 31.69 -53.25 -5.90
C LEU A 361 30.17 -53.22 -5.65
N ASP A 362 29.29 -53.37 -6.65
CA ASP A 362 29.11 -54.37 -7.74
C ASP A 362 28.45 -55.68 -7.31
N ASN A 363 27.25 -55.97 -7.85
CA ASN A 363 27.13 -56.82 -9.05
C ASN A 363 25.68 -57.04 -9.57
N HIS A 364 25.44 -56.59 -10.80
CA HIS A 364 25.10 -57.38 -12.00
C HIS A 364 23.93 -58.41 -12.11
N SER A 365 23.26 -58.33 -13.29
CA SER A 365 22.83 -59.44 -14.20
C SER A 365 21.53 -60.22 -13.94
N GLN A 366 20.79 -60.78 -14.93
CA GLN A 366 20.62 -60.49 -16.39
C GLN A 366 19.43 -61.32 -17.02
N LEU A 367 18.73 -60.75 -18.01
CA LEU A 367 18.24 -61.34 -19.30
C LEU A 367 17.41 -62.66 -19.40
N LEU A 368 16.25 -62.64 -20.11
CA LEU A 368 15.98 -63.38 -21.38
C LEU A 368 14.55 -63.18 -21.99
N LEU A 369 14.37 -63.56 -23.27
CA LEU A 369 13.22 -63.31 -24.17
C LEU A 369 12.34 -64.56 -24.43
N TRP A 370 11.10 -64.40 -24.97
CA TRP A 370 10.66 -64.94 -26.30
C TRP A 370 9.21 -64.56 -26.75
N HIS A 371 8.85 -64.86 -28.02
CA HIS A 371 7.66 -64.40 -28.79
C HIS A 371 6.45 -65.39 -28.85
N THR A 372 5.22 -64.93 -29.17
CA THR A 372 4.50 -65.11 -30.49
C THR A 372 2.96 -64.88 -30.54
N ASN A 373 2.52 -64.11 -31.56
CA ASN A 373 1.31 -64.11 -32.44
C ASN A 373 -0.09 -64.72 -32.12
N SER A 374 -1.15 -63.95 -32.49
CA SER A 374 -2.29 -64.22 -33.45
C SER A 374 -3.61 -63.55 -32.96
N ARG A 375 -4.24 -62.57 -33.66
CA ARG A 375 -4.99 -62.51 -34.96
C ARG A 375 -6.44 -63.04 -34.92
N PHE A 376 -7.42 -62.16 -35.20
CA PHE A 376 -8.52 -62.38 -36.16
C PHE A 376 -9.13 -61.04 -36.67
N SER A 377 -9.73 -61.07 -37.86
CA SER A 377 -10.45 -59.97 -38.55
C SER A 377 -11.98 -60.24 -38.56
N SER A 378 -12.90 -59.54 -39.24
CA SER A 378 -12.94 -58.44 -40.23
C SER A 378 -14.36 -57.81 -40.28
N ASP A 379 -14.54 -56.64 -40.91
CA ASP A 379 -15.51 -56.40 -42.02
C ASP A 379 -15.92 -54.91 -42.24
N LEU A 380 -16.31 -54.62 -43.50
CA LEU A 380 -16.72 -53.36 -44.16
C LEU A 380 -17.83 -53.76 -45.19
N PRO A 381 -18.67 -52.88 -45.82
CA PRO A 381 -18.20 -51.71 -46.58
C PRO A 381 -19.15 -50.49 -46.88
N SER A 382 -18.51 -49.38 -47.29
CA SER A 382 -18.83 -48.35 -48.33
C SER A 382 -20.25 -47.86 -48.74
N SER A 383 -20.36 -46.55 -49.02
CA SER A 383 -20.56 -46.03 -50.40
C SER A 383 -20.41 -44.48 -50.59
N PHE A 384 -19.57 -44.07 -51.58
CA PHE A 384 -19.61 -42.91 -52.52
C PHE A 384 -19.93 -41.44 -52.09
N ARG A 385 -19.56 -40.36 -52.81
CA ARG A 385 -18.35 -39.91 -53.58
C ARG A 385 -18.66 -38.53 -54.26
N LEU A 386 -17.71 -37.58 -54.30
CA LEU A 386 -17.55 -36.49 -55.33
C LEU A 386 -18.65 -35.36 -55.44
N ILE A 387 -18.45 -34.11 -55.93
CA ILE A 387 -17.26 -33.26 -56.18
C ILE A 387 -17.61 -31.75 -56.48
N LEU A 388 -16.62 -30.85 -56.29
CA LEU A 388 -16.34 -29.51 -56.91
C LEU A 388 -17.18 -28.20 -56.72
N SER A 389 -16.39 -27.13 -56.41
CA SER A 389 -16.31 -25.75 -56.98
C SER A 389 -17.39 -24.66 -56.78
N LEU A 390 -17.04 -23.64 -55.96
CA LEU A 390 -16.58 -22.26 -56.31
C LEU A 390 -16.97 -21.66 -57.70
N PRO A 391 -17.08 -20.31 -57.91
CA PRO A 391 -16.30 -19.25 -57.23
C PRO A 391 -16.92 -17.81 -57.01
N PHE A 392 -16.37 -17.07 -56.03
CA PHE A 392 -15.93 -15.64 -56.03
C PHE A 392 -16.79 -14.38 -56.39
N ILE A 393 -16.28 -13.26 -55.80
CA ILE A 393 -16.26 -11.83 -56.22
C ILE A 393 -17.43 -10.89 -55.82
N LYS A 394 -17.25 -9.57 -55.57
CA LYS A 394 -16.22 -8.75 -54.86
C LYS A 394 -16.60 -7.24 -55.01
N HIS A 395 -16.68 -6.46 -53.92
CA HIS A 395 -16.77 -4.97 -53.88
C HIS A 395 -17.94 -4.31 -54.68
N GLY A 396 -18.39 -3.07 -54.43
CA GLY A 396 -18.12 -2.09 -53.37
C GLY A 396 -18.12 -0.65 -53.92
N LYS A 397 -18.66 0.32 -53.14
CA LYS A 397 -18.47 1.80 -53.27
C LYS A 397 -19.09 2.49 -54.51
N ASP A 398 -19.46 3.78 -54.53
CA ASP A 398 -19.51 4.89 -53.55
C ASP A 398 -20.59 5.94 -53.98
N SER A 399 -20.98 6.87 -53.07
CA SER A 399 -21.57 8.23 -53.32
C SER A 399 -22.90 8.39 -54.12
N ALA A 400 -24.00 8.87 -53.50
CA ALA A 400 -24.48 10.29 -53.43
C ALA A 400 -25.16 10.78 -54.74
N GLU A 401 -26.29 11.51 -54.76
CA GLU A 401 -26.91 12.44 -53.78
C GLU A 401 -28.42 12.67 -54.11
N LEU A 402 -29.12 13.48 -53.28
CA LEU A 402 -30.36 14.28 -53.53
C LEU A 402 -31.66 13.99 -52.72
N LEU A 403 -32.08 15.04 -52.00
CA LEU A 403 -33.45 15.51 -51.69
C LEU A 403 -34.31 14.86 -50.57
N ARG A 404 -34.34 15.60 -49.42
CA ARG A 404 -35.46 15.85 -48.49
C ARG A 404 -35.87 14.78 -47.46
N ALA A 405 -36.32 15.30 -46.30
CA ALA A 405 -37.04 14.65 -45.18
C ALA A 405 -36.26 13.64 -44.29
N HIS A 406 -35.66 14.17 -43.21
CA HIS A 406 -35.17 13.60 -41.92
C HIS A 406 -34.62 12.14 -41.82
N PRO A 407 -33.51 11.90 -41.07
CA PRO A 407 -32.56 10.84 -41.45
C PRO A 407 -32.61 9.52 -40.63
N HIS A 408 -32.57 8.38 -41.35
CA HIS A 408 -32.15 6.99 -40.99
C HIS A 408 -32.75 6.30 -39.74
N CYS A 409 -33.41 5.11 -39.76
CA CYS A 409 -33.54 3.95 -40.70
C CYS A 409 -32.32 3.00 -40.76
N LEU A 410 -32.43 1.68 -40.46
CA LEU A 410 -32.74 0.60 -41.44
C LEU A 410 -32.95 -0.84 -40.85
N LEU A 411 -33.27 -1.80 -41.72
CA LEU A 411 -33.75 -3.20 -41.51
C LEU A 411 -32.65 -4.27 -41.88
N PHE A 412 -32.78 -5.63 -41.90
CA PHE A 412 -33.89 -6.54 -42.31
C PHE A 412 -33.94 -7.93 -41.58
N LEU A 413 -33.98 -9.10 -42.27
CA LEU A 413 -34.51 -10.40 -41.77
C LEU A 413 -33.81 -11.67 -42.32
N ASP A 414 -34.02 -12.84 -41.67
CA ASP A 414 -34.19 -14.14 -42.38
C ASP A 414 -34.89 -15.26 -41.54
N PHE A 415 -35.18 -16.41 -42.17
CA PHE A 415 -36.04 -17.56 -41.75
C PHE A 415 -35.32 -18.63 -40.86
N THR A 416 -35.94 -19.56 -40.07
CA THR A 416 -37.29 -19.79 -39.50
C THR A 416 -37.29 -20.90 -38.39
N ARG A 417 -38.16 -20.77 -37.36
CA ARG A 417 -38.79 -21.80 -36.43
C ARG A 417 -37.91 -22.87 -35.73
N PRO A 418 -38.23 -23.31 -34.48
CA PRO A 418 -39.56 -23.41 -33.86
C PRO A 418 -39.90 -22.31 -32.84
N LEU A 419 -41.18 -22.29 -32.45
CA LEU A 419 -41.73 -21.35 -31.48
C LEU A 419 -41.10 -21.55 -30.08
N LYS A 420 -40.46 -20.49 -29.57
CA LYS A 420 -40.69 -20.07 -28.18
C LYS A 420 -41.56 -18.83 -28.20
N ILE A 421 -42.86 -19.03 -27.96
CA ILE A 421 -43.72 -17.95 -27.48
C ILE A 421 -43.25 -17.65 -26.06
N ASN A 422 -42.28 -16.73 -25.93
CA ASN A 422 -42.19 -15.94 -24.72
C ASN A 422 -43.26 -14.87 -24.85
N SER A 423 -44.47 -15.20 -24.40
CA SER A 423 -45.50 -14.21 -24.14
C SER A 423 -44.93 -13.17 -23.19
N THR A 424 -44.69 -11.96 -23.69
CA THR A 424 -44.75 -10.79 -22.83
C THR A 424 -46.14 -10.82 -22.18
N ASN A 425 -46.21 -11.04 -20.86
CA ASN A 425 -47.45 -10.91 -20.12
C ASN A 425 -47.88 -9.43 -20.22
N GLU A 426 -48.69 -9.10 -21.23
CA GLU A 426 -49.27 -7.78 -21.45
C GLU A 426 -50.23 -7.36 -20.33
N THR A 427 -50.52 -8.29 -19.41
CA THR A 427 -51.37 -8.14 -18.23
C THR A 427 -50.61 -7.78 -16.94
N GLU A 428 -49.28 -7.89 -16.92
CA GLU A 428 -48.48 -7.62 -15.70
C GLU A 428 -47.87 -6.21 -15.73
N ARG A 429 -48.26 -5.37 -14.75
CA ARG A 429 -47.68 -4.04 -14.58
C ARG A 429 -46.27 -4.11 -13.98
N LYS A 430 -45.25 -3.87 -14.80
CA LYS A 430 -43.84 -3.83 -14.37
C LYS A 430 -43.43 -2.39 -14.07
N VAL A 431 -42.40 -2.20 -13.24
CA VAL A 431 -41.92 -0.84 -12.94
C VAL A 431 -41.15 -0.30 -14.15
N TYR A 432 -41.57 0.85 -14.65
CA TYR A 432 -40.87 1.64 -15.66
C TYR A 432 -40.48 3.00 -15.06
N ILE A 433 -39.38 3.56 -15.54
CA ILE A 433 -38.95 4.92 -15.27
C ILE A 433 -39.38 5.79 -16.44
N VAL A 434 -40.12 6.85 -16.16
CA VAL A 434 -40.58 7.88 -17.11
C VAL A 434 -39.76 9.14 -16.84
N TYR A 435 -38.77 9.41 -17.68
CA TYR A 435 -37.88 10.57 -17.56
C TYR A 435 -38.41 11.76 -18.37
N MET A 436 -38.42 12.96 -17.79
CA MET A 436 -39.06 14.16 -18.34
C MET A 436 -38.14 15.40 -18.37
N GLY A 437 -36.83 15.22 -18.21
CA GLY A 437 -35.83 16.29 -18.38
C GLY A 437 -35.65 17.20 -17.16
N GLU A 438 -35.35 18.48 -17.38
CA GLU A 438 -35.25 19.48 -16.32
C GLU A 438 -36.62 19.83 -15.70
N LEU A 439 -36.61 20.44 -14.51
CA LEU A 439 -37.84 20.88 -13.85
C LEU A 439 -38.54 22.01 -14.63
N PRO A 440 -39.88 21.95 -14.82
CA PRO A 440 -40.64 23.03 -15.44
C PRO A 440 -40.51 24.34 -14.66
N LYS A 441 -40.11 25.42 -15.34
CA LYS A 441 -39.76 26.70 -14.69
C LYS A 441 -40.94 27.47 -14.06
N ASN A 442 -42.21 27.07 -14.27
CA ASN A 442 -43.37 27.85 -13.82
C ASN A 442 -44.68 27.04 -13.71
N THR A 443 -44.78 26.02 -12.85
CA THR A 443 -46.08 25.34 -12.59
C THR A 443 -46.25 24.77 -11.18
N ILE A 444 -47.53 24.64 -10.78
CA ILE A 444 -48.00 23.95 -9.57
C ILE A 444 -47.47 22.52 -9.52
N SER A 445 -46.99 22.09 -8.34
CA SER A 445 -46.72 20.70 -7.92
C SER A 445 -46.44 19.70 -9.06
N VAL A 446 -45.15 19.51 -9.36
CA VAL A 446 -44.66 18.51 -10.33
C VAL A 446 -45.20 17.09 -10.04
N VAL A 447 -45.51 16.78 -8.78
CA VAL A 447 -46.11 15.49 -8.36
C VAL A 447 -47.53 15.29 -8.91
N ASP A 448 -48.28 16.38 -9.11
CA ASP A 448 -49.64 16.37 -9.64
C ASP A 448 -49.63 16.35 -11.18
N GLN A 449 -48.64 16.98 -11.81
CA GLN A 449 -48.39 16.83 -13.25
C GLN A 449 -48.09 15.38 -13.62
N HIS A 450 -47.19 14.72 -12.89
CA HIS A 450 -46.95 13.28 -13.04
C HIS A 450 -48.22 12.45 -12.84
N HIS A 451 -49.06 12.81 -11.87
CA HIS A 451 -50.31 12.09 -11.62
C HIS A 451 -51.31 12.26 -12.76
N SER A 452 -51.45 13.48 -13.29
CA SER A 452 -52.34 13.80 -14.42
C SER A 452 -51.89 13.07 -15.69
N LEU A 453 -50.59 13.07 -16.00
CA LEU A 453 -50.03 12.37 -17.16
C LEU A 453 -50.21 10.85 -17.07
N LEU A 454 -49.97 10.28 -15.88
CA LEU A 454 -50.17 8.86 -15.61
C LEU A 454 -51.66 8.47 -15.65
N SER A 455 -52.55 9.30 -15.10
CA SER A 455 -54.01 9.09 -15.13
C SER A 455 -54.57 9.14 -16.55
N LYS A 456 -54.13 10.11 -17.37
CA LYS A 456 -54.53 10.22 -18.79
C LYS A 456 -54.07 9.04 -19.64
N THR A 457 -52.96 8.38 -19.29
CA THR A 457 -52.42 7.27 -20.07
C THR A 457 -52.95 5.91 -19.60
N ILE A 458 -53.27 5.77 -18.31
CA ILE A 458 -53.90 4.55 -17.77
C ILE A 458 -55.43 4.55 -17.98
N GLY A 459 -56.05 5.73 -18.12
CA GLY A 459 -57.50 5.88 -18.29
C GLY A 459 -58.32 5.73 -16.99
N ASP A 460 -57.70 5.30 -15.90
CA ASP A 460 -58.31 5.12 -14.57
C ASP A 460 -57.46 5.82 -13.49
N GLU A 461 -58.08 6.74 -12.75
CA GLU A 461 -57.41 7.56 -11.73
C GLU A 461 -56.99 6.75 -10.48
N THR A 462 -57.77 5.73 -10.11
CA THR A 462 -57.50 4.86 -8.95
C THR A 462 -56.32 3.95 -9.24
N ILE A 463 -56.30 3.34 -10.42
CA ILE A 463 -55.18 2.53 -10.90
C ILE A 463 -53.95 3.41 -11.09
N ALA A 464 -54.07 4.61 -11.66
CA ALA A 464 -52.95 5.53 -11.80
C ALA A 464 -52.35 5.99 -10.46
N ARG A 465 -53.19 6.21 -9.43
CA ARG A 465 -52.72 6.53 -8.08
C ARG A 465 -51.96 5.36 -7.45
N ASN A 466 -52.43 4.13 -7.62
CA ASN A 466 -51.80 2.92 -7.10
C ASN A 466 -50.58 2.46 -7.91
N SER A 467 -50.52 2.78 -9.19
CA SER A 467 -49.39 2.47 -10.08
C SER A 467 -48.21 3.43 -9.89
N LYS A 468 -48.41 4.63 -9.36
CA LYS A 468 -47.31 5.60 -9.13
C LYS A 468 -46.39 5.12 -8.00
N VAL A 469 -45.15 4.76 -8.35
CA VAL A 469 -44.14 4.29 -7.38
C VAL A 469 -43.41 5.48 -6.74
N HIS A 470 -42.98 6.46 -7.54
CA HIS A 470 -42.26 7.64 -7.04
C HIS A 470 -42.35 8.82 -8.02
N SER A 471 -42.26 10.05 -7.53
CA SER A 471 -42.17 11.26 -8.37
C SER A 471 -40.88 12.03 -8.10
N TYR A 472 -40.01 12.12 -9.11
CA TYR A 472 -38.79 12.91 -9.11
C TYR A 472 -39.14 14.34 -9.55
N GLY A 473 -39.28 15.25 -8.58
CA GLY A 473 -39.66 16.65 -8.82
C GLY A 473 -38.82 17.65 -8.04
N LYS A 474 -37.57 17.29 -7.70
CA LYS A 474 -36.67 18.07 -6.81
C LYS A 474 -35.40 18.60 -7.46
N SER A 475 -34.99 18.04 -8.61
CA SER A 475 -33.74 18.41 -9.29
C SER A 475 -33.83 18.18 -10.80
N PHE A 476 -34.55 17.15 -11.20
CA PHE A 476 -35.00 16.86 -12.56
C PHE A 476 -36.47 16.39 -12.49
N ASN A 477 -37.13 16.33 -13.64
CA ASN A 477 -38.52 15.98 -13.85
C ASN A 477 -38.67 14.51 -14.29
N GLY A 478 -39.69 13.82 -13.80
CA GLY A 478 -39.95 12.41 -14.13
C GLY A 478 -40.49 11.60 -12.96
N PHE A 479 -40.91 10.37 -13.21
CA PHE A 479 -41.51 9.50 -12.21
C PHE A 479 -41.29 8.02 -12.50
N ALA A 480 -41.41 7.18 -11.48
CA ALA A 480 -41.46 5.73 -11.62
C ALA A 480 -42.90 5.24 -11.45
N ALA A 481 -43.36 4.35 -12.32
CA ALA A 481 -44.71 3.80 -12.26
C ALA A 481 -44.76 2.33 -12.69
N LYS A 482 -45.75 1.59 -12.17
CA LYS A 482 -46.09 0.24 -12.60
C LYS A 482 -46.99 0.31 -13.84
N LEU A 483 -46.40 0.07 -15.01
CA LEU A 483 -47.05 0.19 -16.32
C LEU A 483 -47.16 -1.17 -17.01
N LEU A 484 -48.23 -1.36 -17.78
CA LEU A 484 -48.27 -2.37 -18.83
C LEU A 484 -47.38 -1.94 -20.01
N PRO A 485 -46.86 -2.86 -20.83
CA PRO A 485 -45.97 -2.51 -21.94
C PRO A 485 -46.55 -1.45 -22.90
N HIS A 486 -47.85 -1.54 -23.23
CA HIS A 486 -48.52 -0.57 -24.10
C HIS A 486 -48.68 0.81 -23.45
N GLU A 487 -48.88 0.89 -22.13
CA GLU A 487 -48.95 2.18 -21.40
C GLU A 487 -47.58 2.85 -21.32
N ALA A 488 -46.51 2.06 -21.21
CA ALA A 488 -45.13 2.55 -21.28
C ALA A 488 -44.80 3.09 -22.67
N GLU A 489 -45.27 2.43 -23.73
CA GLU A 489 -45.15 2.89 -25.11
C GLU A 489 -46.04 4.10 -25.43
N GLU A 490 -47.21 4.22 -24.81
CA GLU A 490 -48.05 5.40 -24.96
C GLU A 490 -47.46 6.59 -24.19
N LEU A 491 -46.92 6.38 -22.98
CA LEU A 491 -46.22 7.41 -22.21
C LEU A 491 -44.97 7.93 -22.92
N SER A 492 -44.20 7.08 -23.61
CA SER A 492 -43.00 7.52 -24.35
C SER A 492 -43.32 8.40 -25.57
N LYS A 493 -44.58 8.42 -26.01
CA LYS A 493 -45.09 9.27 -27.10
C LYS A 493 -45.74 10.57 -26.60
N LYS A 494 -45.84 10.80 -25.29
CA LYS A 494 -46.43 12.03 -24.73
C LYS A 494 -45.42 13.18 -24.74
N GLU A 495 -45.91 14.37 -25.12
CA GLU A 495 -45.13 15.59 -25.07
C GLU A 495 -44.60 15.88 -23.65
N GLY A 496 -43.30 16.18 -23.54
CA GLY A 496 -42.61 16.37 -22.26
C GLY A 496 -42.03 15.10 -21.63
N VAL A 497 -42.24 13.91 -22.21
CA VAL A 497 -41.52 12.68 -21.84
C VAL A 497 -40.33 12.49 -22.77
N ILE A 498 -39.13 12.34 -22.20
CA ILE A 498 -37.88 12.14 -22.94
C ILE A 498 -37.62 10.65 -23.18
N SER A 499 -37.87 9.80 -22.18
CA SER A 499 -37.72 8.36 -22.33
C SER A 499 -38.57 7.59 -21.32
N VAL A 500 -39.01 6.39 -21.72
CA VAL A 500 -39.63 5.41 -20.83
C VAL A 500 -38.88 4.09 -20.97
N PHE A 501 -38.37 3.55 -19.87
CA PHE A 501 -37.56 2.33 -19.87
C PHE A 501 -37.85 1.47 -18.64
N PRO A 502 -37.74 0.12 -18.76
CA PRO A 502 -38.03 -0.77 -17.64
C PRO A 502 -36.99 -0.59 -16.51
N ASN A 503 -37.43 -0.76 -15.27
CA ASN A 503 -36.56 -0.79 -14.10
C ASN A 503 -35.86 -2.16 -14.01
N GLU A 504 -34.54 -2.20 -14.22
CA GLU A 504 -33.74 -3.42 -14.14
C GLU A 504 -33.09 -3.64 -12.78
N MET A 505 -32.84 -4.92 -12.46
CA MET A 505 -32.04 -5.36 -11.30
C MET A 505 -30.62 -5.71 -11.79
N LEU A 506 -29.63 -4.90 -11.41
CA LEU A 506 -28.23 -5.07 -11.80
C LEU A 506 -27.48 -6.07 -10.90
N LYS A 507 -26.42 -6.71 -11.41
CA LYS A 507 -25.66 -7.77 -10.72
C LYS A 507 -24.28 -7.31 -10.22
N LEU A 508 -23.78 -7.98 -9.17
CA LEU A 508 -22.53 -7.70 -8.44
C LEU A 508 -21.49 -8.81 -8.68
N GLN A 509 -20.19 -8.52 -8.50
CA GLN A 509 -19.19 -9.17 -9.36
C GLN A 509 -17.75 -9.25 -8.75
N THR A 510 -17.47 -10.08 -7.71
CA THR A 510 -16.24 -10.18 -6.82
C THR A 510 -16.12 -9.43 -5.47
N THR A 511 -16.58 -8.22 -5.25
CA THR A 511 -17.57 -7.48 -6.02
C THR A 511 -17.07 -6.60 -7.16
N ARG A 512 -15.77 -6.57 -7.50
CA ARG A 512 -15.42 -6.10 -8.87
C ARG A 512 -14.31 -6.79 -9.68
N SER A 513 -13.09 -6.96 -9.15
CA SER A 513 -11.88 -7.20 -9.98
C SER A 513 -11.92 -8.35 -11.00
N TRP A 514 -12.02 -9.61 -10.61
CA TRP A 514 -11.99 -10.73 -11.57
C TRP A 514 -13.13 -10.69 -12.60
N ASP A 515 -14.33 -10.31 -12.20
CA ASP A 515 -15.45 -10.15 -13.13
C ASP A 515 -15.20 -8.99 -14.13
N PHE A 516 -14.58 -7.88 -13.68
CA PHE A 516 -14.10 -6.79 -14.55
C PHE A 516 -13.03 -7.29 -15.54
N LEU A 517 -12.12 -8.17 -15.10
CA LEU A 517 -11.13 -8.87 -15.93
C LEU A 517 -11.73 -9.99 -16.81
N GLY A 518 -13.05 -10.13 -16.90
CA GLY A 518 -13.72 -11.14 -17.72
C GLY A 518 -13.64 -12.57 -17.15
N MET A 519 -13.35 -12.73 -15.87
CA MET A 519 -13.25 -14.00 -15.13
C MET A 519 -14.41 -14.15 -14.11
N PRO A 520 -15.65 -14.42 -14.58
CA PRO A 520 -16.79 -14.64 -13.70
C PRO A 520 -16.67 -15.93 -12.87
N LEU A 521 -17.54 -16.11 -11.88
CA LEU A 521 -17.52 -17.28 -10.99
C LEU A 521 -17.70 -18.62 -11.72
N ASP A 522 -18.46 -18.61 -12.82
CA ASP A 522 -18.75 -19.76 -13.68
C ASP A 522 -17.78 -19.88 -14.88
N VAL A 523 -16.65 -19.14 -14.86
CA VAL A 523 -15.62 -19.29 -15.89
C VAL A 523 -15.11 -20.73 -15.94
N LYS A 524 -14.98 -21.27 -17.16
CA LYS A 524 -14.56 -22.66 -17.37
C LYS A 524 -13.16 -22.88 -16.79
N ARG A 525 -13.01 -23.87 -15.91
CA ARG A 525 -11.73 -24.26 -15.28
C ARG A 525 -11.44 -25.73 -15.52
N ASN A 526 -10.15 -26.06 -15.54
CA ASN A 526 -9.69 -27.44 -15.43
C ASN A 526 -9.40 -27.74 -13.95
N GLU A 527 -10.44 -27.92 -13.14
CA GLU A 527 -10.30 -28.00 -11.67
C GLU A 527 -9.31 -29.06 -11.19
N GLN A 528 -9.17 -30.18 -11.90
CA GLN A 528 -8.20 -31.22 -11.55
C GLN A 528 -6.76 -30.69 -11.68
N VAL A 529 -6.41 -30.09 -12.80
CA VAL A 529 -5.06 -29.53 -13.03
C VAL A 529 -4.83 -28.24 -12.24
N GLU A 530 -5.87 -27.41 -12.05
CA GLU A 530 -5.81 -26.26 -11.15
C GLU A 530 -5.49 -26.72 -9.72
N SER A 531 -6.10 -27.82 -9.24
CA SER A 531 -5.80 -28.42 -7.93
C SER A 531 -4.41 -29.07 -7.79
N ASP A 532 -3.69 -29.26 -8.90
CA ASP A 532 -2.29 -29.67 -8.92
C ASP A 532 -1.32 -28.50 -9.19
N THR A 533 -1.83 -27.28 -9.35
CA THR A 533 -1.04 -26.05 -9.57
C THR A 533 -0.71 -25.38 -8.23
N ILE A 534 0.53 -24.92 -8.07
CA ILE A 534 1.08 -24.37 -6.83
C ILE A 534 1.57 -22.95 -7.07
N VAL A 535 0.94 -21.97 -6.42
CA VAL A 535 1.37 -20.57 -6.40
C VAL A 535 2.18 -20.33 -5.14
N ALA A 536 3.43 -19.91 -5.30
CA ALA A 536 4.34 -19.57 -4.22
C ALA A 536 4.40 -18.06 -4.01
N LEU A 537 4.36 -17.61 -2.77
CA LEU A 537 4.23 -16.20 -2.39
C LEU A 537 5.39 -15.82 -1.48
N LEU A 538 6.19 -14.84 -1.89
CA LEU A 538 7.23 -14.26 -1.05
C LEU A 538 6.69 -12.94 -0.49
N ASP A 539 6.39 -12.91 0.82
CA ASP A 539 5.57 -11.85 1.44
C ASP A 539 5.76 -11.76 2.98
N THR A 540 4.83 -11.11 3.70
CA THR A 540 4.79 -10.96 5.18
C THR A 540 4.31 -12.21 5.94
N GLY A 541 4.01 -13.30 5.24
CA GLY A 541 3.52 -14.57 5.80
C GLY A 541 2.09 -14.91 5.36
N ILE A 542 1.39 -15.73 6.14
CA ILE A 542 -0.03 -16.05 5.90
C ILE A 542 -0.81 -16.30 7.21
N TRP A 543 -2.04 -15.79 7.29
CA TRP A 543 -3.01 -16.18 8.34
C TRP A 543 -3.98 -17.25 7.80
N VAL A 544 -3.64 -18.53 8.04
CA VAL A 544 -4.33 -19.72 7.48
C VAL A 544 -5.80 -19.83 7.89
N ASP A 545 -6.19 -19.31 9.07
CA ASP A 545 -7.58 -19.37 9.53
C ASP A 545 -8.52 -18.37 8.81
N ASN A 546 -8.02 -17.58 7.84
CA ASN A 546 -8.87 -16.74 7.02
C ASN A 546 -9.85 -17.61 6.19
N PRO A 547 -11.16 -17.28 6.10
CA PRO A 547 -12.11 -18.08 5.33
C PRO A 547 -11.74 -18.29 3.86
N SER A 548 -10.92 -17.41 3.28
CA SER A 548 -10.41 -17.53 1.91
C SER A 548 -9.43 -18.71 1.71
N PHE A 549 -8.98 -19.34 2.80
CA PHE A 549 -8.06 -20.48 2.81
C PHE A 549 -8.69 -21.76 3.38
N ASN A 550 -10.01 -21.84 3.45
CA ASN A 550 -10.71 -23.06 3.86
C ASN A 550 -10.52 -24.17 2.81
N ASP A 551 -10.10 -25.35 3.27
CA ASP A 551 -9.68 -26.46 2.42
C ASP A 551 -10.76 -27.54 2.21
N GLU A 552 -12.04 -27.20 2.45
CA GLU A 552 -13.15 -28.09 2.14
C GLU A 552 -13.21 -28.38 0.64
N GLY A 553 -13.39 -29.66 0.29
CA GLY A 553 -13.37 -30.10 -1.11
C GLY A 553 -11.99 -30.11 -1.78
N PHE A 554 -10.88 -29.93 -1.04
CA PHE A 554 -9.53 -30.18 -1.54
C PHE A 554 -9.07 -31.62 -1.25
N GLY A 555 -8.39 -32.23 -2.23
CA GLY A 555 -7.65 -33.47 -2.08
C GLY A 555 -6.31 -33.28 -1.35
N PRO A 556 -5.50 -34.33 -1.15
CA PRO A 556 -4.15 -34.19 -0.59
C PRO A 556 -3.27 -33.24 -1.42
N PRO A 557 -2.15 -32.73 -0.88
CA PRO A 557 -1.17 -31.96 -1.65
C PRO A 557 -0.66 -32.71 -2.88
N PRO A 558 -0.33 -32.02 -3.99
CA PRO A 558 0.12 -32.66 -5.23
C PRO A 558 1.42 -33.46 -5.04
N LYS A 559 1.56 -34.62 -5.69
CA LYS A 559 2.74 -35.52 -5.52
C LYS A 559 4.10 -34.86 -5.87
N LYS A 560 4.09 -33.77 -6.64
CA LYS A 560 5.30 -33.01 -7.00
C LYS A 560 5.78 -32.08 -5.88
N TRP A 561 4.92 -31.75 -4.92
CA TRP A 561 5.21 -30.86 -3.79
C TRP A 561 6.21 -31.51 -2.83
N LYS A 562 7.25 -30.76 -2.48
CA LYS A 562 8.31 -31.20 -1.54
C LYS A 562 8.48 -30.27 -0.35
N GLY A 563 7.77 -29.14 -0.35
CA GLY A 563 7.90 -28.13 0.69
C GLY A 563 7.30 -28.53 2.02
N LYS A 564 7.63 -27.71 3.00
CA LYS A 564 7.33 -27.95 4.42
C LYS A 564 6.31 -26.97 4.94
N CYS A 565 5.74 -27.34 6.08
CA CYS A 565 5.01 -26.42 6.91
C CYS A 565 5.75 -26.26 8.24
N ASP A 566 6.35 -25.09 8.43
CA ASP A 566 7.09 -24.75 9.64
C ASP A 566 6.09 -24.32 10.73
N SER A 567 6.26 -24.81 11.96
CA SER A 567 5.43 -24.45 13.10
C SER A 567 5.95 -23.19 13.79
N GLY A 568 5.08 -22.33 14.31
CA GLY A 568 5.48 -21.11 15.00
C GLY A 568 4.43 -20.60 15.99
N GLN A 569 4.75 -19.52 16.70
CA GLN A 569 3.75 -18.88 17.57
C GLN A 569 2.57 -18.38 16.74
N ASN A 570 1.34 -18.62 17.23
CA ASN A 570 0.07 -18.36 16.55
C ASN A 570 -0.08 -19.05 15.18
N PHE A 571 0.70 -20.12 14.91
CA PHE A 571 0.63 -20.87 13.67
C PHE A 571 0.53 -22.38 13.96
N THR A 572 -0.68 -22.93 13.85
CA THR A 572 -1.01 -24.32 14.20
C THR A 572 -0.61 -25.33 13.13
N GLY A 573 -0.49 -24.90 11.87
CA GLY A 573 -0.06 -25.73 10.75
C GLY A 573 -0.75 -25.38 9.44
N CYS A 574 -0.38 -26.13 8.41
CA CYS A 574 -0.91 -26.02 7.05
C CYS A 574 -2.17 -26.86 6.88
N ASN A 575 -2.93 -26.58 5.83
CA ASN A 575 -4.11 -27.35 5.44
C ASN A 575 -3.94 -27.85 3.99
N LYS A 576 -5.01 -28.33 3.33
CA LYS A 576 -4.88 -28.82 1.94
C LYS A 576 -4.89 -27.72 0.89
N GLN A 577 -5.31 -26.49 1.19
CA GLN A 577 -5.20 -25.37 0.25
C GLN A 577 -3.86 -24.65 0.43
N VAL A 578 -3.54 -24.21 1.65
CA VAL A 578 -2.22 -23.70 2.03
C VAL A 578 -1.36 -24.90 2.43
N ILE A 579 -0.66 -25.48 1.44
CA ILE A 579 0.12 -26.72 1.58
C ILE A 579 1.55 -26.50 2.09
N GLY A 580 2.00 -25.25 2.09
CA GLY A 580 3.32 -24.82 2.53
C GLY A 580 3.26 -23.48 3.23
N ALA A 581 3.98 -23.36 4.33
CA ALA A 581 4.15 -22.12 5.07
C ALA A 581 5.51 -22.16 5.76
N ARG A 582 6.41 -21.26 5.36
CA ARG A 582 7.80 -21.21 5.82
C ARG A 582 8.19 -19.76 6.11
N PHE A 583 9.24 -19.57 6.89
CA PHE A 583 9.76 -18.23 7.20
C PHE A 583 11.29 -18.22 7.17
N PHE A 584 11.86 -17.06 6.85
CA PHE A 584 13.31 -16.87 6.77
C PHE A 584 13.72 -15.64 7.59
N GLN A 585 14.72 -15.86 8.45
CA GLN A 585 15.42 -14.86 9.26
C GLN A 585 16.92 -15.22 9.20
N VAL A 586 17.47 -15.19 7.98
CA VAL A 586 18.83 -15.62 7.64
C VAL A 586 19.83 -14.48 7.84
N GLY A 587 19.38 -13.23 7.75
CA GLY A 587 20.21 -12.06 8.01
C GLY A 587 20.40 -11.74 9.50
N ASP A 588 21.59 -11.26 9.85
CA ASP A 588 21.97 -10.94 11.25
C ASP A 588 21.40 -9.60 11.76
N GLU A 589 20.71 -8.80 10.93
CA GLU A 589 20.24 -7.47 11.30
C GLU A 589 18.87 -7.46 11.99
N GLY A 590 18.92 -7.55 13.32
CA GLY A 590 17.89 -7.01 14.23
C GLY A 590 17.17 -8.03 15.11
N PRO A 591 16.80 -7.68 16.37
CA PRO A 591 15.81 -8.44 17.11
C PRO A 591 14.45 -8.22 16.43
N TYR A 592 13.95 -9.25 15.79
CA TYR A 592 12.54 -9.33 15.44
C TYR A 592 11.72 -9.29 16.74
N ASP A 593 10.95 -8.21 16.95
CA ASP A 593 9.94 -8.15 18.03
C ASP A 593 8.83 -9.20 17.81
N GLU A 594 8.72 -9.69 16.57
CA GLU A 594 7.89 -10.82 16.17
C GLU A 594 8.62 -12.17 16.39
N PRO A 595 7.99 -13.16 17.05
CA PRO A 595 8.54 -14.51 17.16
C PRO A 595 8.66 -15.20 15.79
N PRO A 596 9.73 -15.97 15.51
CA PRO A 596 9.90 -16.62 14.22
C PRO A 596 8.75 -17.60 13.93
N SER A 597 7.98 -17.31 12.88
CA SER A 597 6.72 -18.00 12.54
C SER A 597 6.32 -17.65 11.09
N PRO A 598 5.64 -18.53 10.33
CA PRO A 598 5.08 -18.17 9.02
C PRO A 598 3.86 -17.24 9.08
N VAL A 599 3.38 -16.94 10.30
CA VAL A 599 2.13 -16.20 10.52
C VAL A 599 2.23 -14.76 10.01
N ASP A 600 1.12 -14.25 9.50
CA ASP A 600 1.01 -12.86 9.04
C ASP A 600 0.51 -11.94 10.16
N LEU A 601 1.41 -11.08 10.65
CA LEU A 601 1.14 -10.02 11.63
C LEU A 601 1.09 -8.62 11.00
N GLU A 602 0.96 -8.52 9.68
CA GLU A 602 0.78 -7.24 8.96
C GLU A 602 -0.53 -7.29 8.13
N GLY A 603 -0.75 -8.40 7.41
CA GLY A 603 -1.96 -8.69 6.65
C GLY A 603 -1.78 -8.64 5.13
N HIS A 604 -0.69 -8.05 4.63
CA HIS A 604 -0.35 -7.94 3.22
C HIS A 604 -0.19 -9.32 2.56
N GLY A 605 0.58 -10.24 3.14
CA GLY A 605 0.73 -11.61 2.62
C GLY A 605 -0.58 -12.40 2.58
N THR A 606 -1.47 -12.20 3.56
CA THR A 606 -2.82 -12.77 3.55
C THR A 606 -3.70 -12.15 2.44
N HIS A 607 -3.53 -10.85 2.17
CA HIS A 607 -4.25 -10.12 1.12
C HIS A 607 -3.78 -10.54 -0.28
N THR A 608 -2.48 -10.62 -0.51
CA THR A 608 -1.90 -11.09 -1.78
C THR A 608 -2.23 -12.57 -2.02
N ALA A 609 -2.16 -13.42 -0.99
CA ALA A 609 -2.51 -14.84 -1.10
C ALA A 609 -3.96 -15.10 -1.50
N SER A 610 -4.89 -14.46 -0.80
CA SER A 610 -6.32 -14.59 -1.09
C SER A 610 -6.68 -14.00 -2.46
N THR A 611 -5.96 -12.97 -2.90
CA THR A 611 -6.09 -12.40 -4.25
C THR A 611 -5.58 -13.37 -5.33
N ALA A 612 -4.48 -14.09 -5.11
CA ALA A 612 -3.95 -15.04 -6.10
C ALA A 612 -4.80 -16.32 -6.22
N ALA A 613 -5.10 -16.96 -5.10
CA ALA A 613 -5.68 -18.32 -5.05
C ALA A 613 -6.65 -18.57 -3.88
N GLY A 614 -7.27 -17.52 -3.32
CA GLY A 614 -8.32 -17.68 -2.31
C GLY A 614 -9.60 -18.31 -2.87
N ILE A 615 -10.28 -19.14 -2.07
CA ILE A 615 -11.57 -19.74 -2.46
C ILE A 615 -12.68 -18.67 -2.55
N PRO A 616 -13.81 -18.95 -3.23
CA PRO A 616 -14.96 -18.06 -3.23
C PRO A 616 -15.64 -17.98 -1.85
N VAL A 617 -15.64 -16.79 -1.24
CA VAL A 617 -16.31 -16.52 0.05
C VAL A 617 -17.39 -15.48 -0.14
N ALA A 618 -18.66 -15.90 -0.05
CA ALA A 618 -19.82 -15.04 -0.17
C ALA A 618 -20.01 -14.13 1.07
N GLY A 619 -20.52 -12.91 0.86
CA GLY A 619 -20.74 -11.92 1.93
C GLY A 619 -19.45 -11.28 2.48
N ALA A 620 -18.30 -11.52 1.87
CA ALA A 620 -17.05 -10.85 2.19
C ALA A 620 -17.20 -9.34 1.99
N SER A 621 -16.86 -8.56 3.02
CA SER A 621 -16.99 -7.10 3.02
C SER A 621 -16.12 -6.46 4.11
N LEU A 622 -15.76 -5.19 3.92
CA LEU A 622 -15.21 -4.36 5.00
C LEU A 622 -16.37 -3.59 5.66
N TYR A 623 -16.98 -4.17 6.69
CA TYR A 623 -18.20 -3.62 7.31
C TYR A 623 -19.35 -3.37 6.30
N GLY A 624 -19.54 -4.21 5.28
CA GLY A 624 -20.53 -3.97 4.21
C GLY A 624 -20.06 -3.01 3.09
N ILE A 625 -18.86 -2.43 3.18
CA ILE A 625 -18.20 -1.79 2.04
C ILE A 625 -17.71 -2.89 1.10
N ALA A 626 -17.91 -2.71 -0.21
CA ALA A 626 -17.52 -3.67 -1.25
C ALA A 626 -18.12 -5.09 -1.11
N GLU A 627 -19.28 -5.22 -0.46
CA GLU A 627 -19.87 -6.51 -0.04
C GLU A 627 -20.26 -7.47 -1.17
N GLY A 628 -19.76 -8.71 -1.12
CA GLY A 628 -20.19 -9.86 -1.93
C GLY A 628 -19.16 -11.00 -1.97
N THR A 629 -18.93 -11.62 -3.13
CA THR A 629 -18.14 -12.87 -3.20
C THR A 629 -16.66 -12.65 -3.56
N ALA A 630 -15.81 -12.47 -2.54
CA ALA A 630 -14.35 -12.44 -2.71
C ALA A 630 -13.84 -13.79 -3.23
N ARG A 631 -12.87 -13.78 -4.15
CA ARG A 631 -12.14 -14.99 -4.62
C ARG A 631 -10.81 -14.61 -5.28
N GLY A 632 -9.91 -15.58 -5.40
CA GLY A 632 -8.67 -15.45 -6.17
C GLY A 632 -8.81 -15.75 -7.66
N GLY A 633 -7.71 -15.63 -8.40
CA GLY A 633 -7.64 -15.88 -9.84
C GLY A 633 -7.67 -17.37 -10.21
N ALA A 634 -7.01 -18.19 -9.39
CA ALA A 634 -7.02 -19.65 -9.46
C ALA A 634 -7.50 -20.24 -8.12
N PRO A 635 -8.81 -20.21 -7.80
CA PRO A 635 -9.33 -20.60 -6.48
C PRO A 635 -9.12 -22.07 -6.09
N ARG A 636 -8.81 -22.96 -7.05
CA ARG A 636 -8.43 -24.35 -6.76
C ARG A 636 -6.92 -24.56 -6.64
N ALA A 637 -6.10 -23.57 -6.97
CA ALA A 637 -4.65 -23.70 -6.85
C ALA A 637 -4.22 -23.77 -5.38
N ARG A 638 -3.10 -24.45 -5.15
CA ARG A 638 -2.48 -24.56 -3.82
C ARG A 638 -1.61 -23.35 -3.55
N ILE A 639 -1.56 -22.95 -2.29
CA ILE A 639 -0.75 -21.82 -1.81
C ILE A 639 0.47 -22.36 -1.05
N ALA A 640 1.63 -21.80 -1.35
CA ALA A 640 2.85 -21.94 -0.57
C ALA A 640 3.32 -20.55 -0.13
N SER A 641 3.23 -20.24 1.16
CA SER A 641 3.67 -18.95 1.72
C SER A 641 5.11 -19.04 2.22
N TYR A 642 5.94 -18.08 1.82
CA TYR A 642 7.32 -17.92 2.25
C TYR A 642 7.48 -16.52 2.84
N LYS A 643 7.48 -16.45 4.18
CA LYS A 643 7.67 -15.19 4.90
C LYS A 643 9.12 -14.74 4.78
N VAL A 644 9.32 -13.66 4.04
CA VAL A 644 10.63 -13.01 3.79
C VAL A 644 10.63 -11.53 4.19
N CYS A 645 9.47 -11.01 4.61
CA CYS A 645 9.28 -9.66 5.12
C CYS A 645 8.88 -9.69 6.59
N TRP A 646 9.42 -8.75 7.36
CA TRP A 646 9.21 -8.58 8.79
C TRP A 646 8.97 -7.10 9.13
N GLY A 647 8.74 -6.79 10.40
CA GLY A 647 8.51 -5.41 10.87
C GLY A 647 9.49 -4.32 10.38
N PRO A 648 10.81 -4.56 10.20
CA PRO A 648 11.70 -3.59 9.56
C PRO A 648 11.63 -3.60 8.02
N GLY A 649 11.24 -4.69 7.37
CA GLY A 649 11.21 -4.81 5.91
C GLY A 649 11.56 -6.22 5.42
N CYS A 650 11.91 -6.34 4.15
CA CYS A 650 12.29 -7.59 3.49
C CYS A 650 13.79 -7.59 3.19
N GLN A 651 14.55 -8.54 3.72
CA GLN A 651 16.02 -8.59 3.52
C GLN A 651 16.38 -9.43 2.29
N ASP A 652 17.45 -9.03 1.56
CA ASP A 652 17.93 -9.76 0.37
C ASP A 652 18.28 -11.23 0.66
N ALA A 653 18.80 -11.54 1.85
CA ALA A 653 19.12 -12.89 2.29
C ALA A 653 17.86 -13.76 2.48
N ASP A 654 16.81 -13.19 3.08
CA ASP A 654 15.52 -13.85 3.29
C ASP A 654 14.80 -14.05 1.96
N LEU A 655 14.82 -13.05 1.08
CA LEU A 655 14.29 -13.12 -0.28
C LEU A 655 14.93 -14.27 -1.07
N LEU A 656 16.26 -14.36 -1.09
CA LEU A 656 16.98 -15.44 -1.79
C LEU A 656 16.69 -16.82 -1.18
N ALA A 657 16.60 -16.93 0.15
CA ALA A 657 16.22 -18.17 0.82
C ALA A 657 14.78 -18.60 0.51
N GLY A 658 13.86 -17.64 0.40
CA GLY A 658 12.48 -17.84 -0.05
C GLY A 658 12.40 -18.30 -1.51
N PHE A 659 13.21 -17.73 -2.41
CA PHE A 659 13.31 -18.16 -3.80
C PHE A 659 13.85 -19.59 -3.91
N ASP A 660 14.97 -19.89 -3.25
CA ASP A 660 15.57 -21.24 -3.27
C ASP A 660 14.58 -22.30 -2.78
N ALA A 661 13.90 -22.03 -1.65
CA ALA A 661 12.85 -22.88 -1.12
C ALA A 661 11.67 -23.04 -2.11
N ALA A 662 11.10 -21.95 -2.63
CA ALA A 662 9.99 -22.00 -3.57
C ALA A 662 10.30 -22.81 -4.84
N ILE A 663 11.52 -22.68 -5.36
CA ILE A 663 12.00 -23.42 -6.53
C ILE A 663 12.21 -24.90 -6.19
N ALA A 664 12.84 -25.23 -5.06
CA ALA A 664 13.13 -26.59 -4.65
C ALA A 664 11.87 -27.38 -4.25
N ASP A 665 10.92 -26.69 -3.60
CA ASP A 665 9.67 -27.24 -3.07
C ASP A 665 8.66 -27.54 -4.21
N GLY A 666 8.85 -26.95 -5.40
CA GLY A 666 8.14 -27.29 -6.63
C GLY A 666 7.01 -26.34 -7.04
N ALA A 667 7.17 -25.04 -6.81
CA ALA A 667 6.21 -24.02 -7.26
C ALA A 667 6.05 -23.98 -8.79
N ASP A 668 4.85 -23.62 -9.27
CA ASP A 668 4.58 -23.43 -10.70
C ASP A 668 4.69 -21.95 -11.13
N VAL A 669 4.33 -21.04 -10.22
CA VAL A 669 4.38 -19.57 -10.36
C VAL A 669 4.83 -18.99 -9.03
N ILE A 670 5.67 -17.96 -9.05
CA ILE A 670 6.09 -17.19 -7.86
C ILE A 670 5.53 -15.76 -7.96
N SER A 671 4.83 -15.31 -6.92
CA SER A 671 4.30 -13.96 -6.74
C SER A 671 5.19 -13.20 -5.74
N VAL A 672 5.72 -12.05 -6.15
CA VAL A 672 6.63 -11.21 -5.35
C VAL A 672 6.10 -9.78 -5.30
N SER A 673 5.22 -9.51 -4.34
CA SER A 673 4.65 -8.19 -4.08
C SER A 673 5.63 -7.29 -3.31
N ILE A 674 6.90 -7.32 -3.71
CA ILE A 674 8.05 -6.70 -3.03
C ILE A 674 8.89 -6.02 -4.11
N GLY A 675 9.45 -4.85 -3.78
CA GLY A 675 10.35 -4.10 -4.63
C GLY A 675 11.37 -3.33 -3.80
N GLY A 676 12.29 -2.68 -4.51
CA GLY A 676 13.32 -1.82 -3.95
C GLY A 676 14.13 -1.17 -5.06
N ARG A 677 15.09 -0.30 -4.69
CA ARG A 677 15.92 0.45 -5.63
C ARG A 677 16.54 -0.45 -6.71
N THR A 678 16.38 -0.04 -7.96
CA THR A 678 16.92 -0.71 -9.14
C THR A 678 18.44 -0.87 -9.04
N ARG A 679 18.92 -2.11 -9.11
CA ARG A 679 20.35 -2.50 -9.05
C ARG A 679 20.80 -3.20 -10.34
N LYS A 680 22.10 -3.47 -10.48
CA LYS A 680 22.59 -4.42 -11.48
C LYS A 680 22.01 -5.80 -11.20
N PHE A 681 21.71 -6.59 -12.24
CA PHE A 681 21.12 -7.93 -12.09
C PHE A 681 21.98 -8.92 -11.28
N THR A 682 23.29 -8.68 -11.16
CA THR A 682 24.24 -9.46 -10.35
C THR A 682 24.26 -9.09 -8.87
N GLU A 683 23.60 -7.99 -8.49
CA GLU A 683 23.57 -7.40 -7.15
C GLU A 683 22.14 -7.30 -6.61
N ASP A 684 21.16 -7.84 -7.35
CA ASP A 684 19.73 -7.76 -7.07
C ASP A 684 19.15 -9.15 -6.73
N SER A 685 18.67 -9.31 -5.50
CA SER A 685 18.16 -10.58 -4.97
C SER A 685 16.96 -11.12 -5.76
N ILE A 686 16.04 -10.25 -6.20
CA ILE A 686 14.85 -10.62 -6.96
C ILE A 686 15.24 -11.01 -8.37
N ALA A 687 16.15 -10.28 -9.02
CA ALA A 687 16.69 -10.63 -10.33
C ALA A 687 17.40 -11.98 -10.32
N ILE A 688 18.27 -12.25 -9.33
CA ILE A 688 18.98 -13.53 -9.18
C ILE A 688 17.99 -14.68 -8.91
N GLY A 689 17.14 -14.55 -7.90
CA GLY A 689 16.17 -15.59 -7.52
C GLY A 689 15.22 -15.94 -8.67
N SER A 690 14.69 -14.92 -9.35
CA SER A 690 13.82 -15.12 -10.51
C SER A 690 14.54 -15.66 -11.75
N PHE A 691 15.83 -15.39 -11.95
CA PHE A 691 16.63 -15.99 -13.02
C PHE A 691 16.73 -17.51 -12.82
N HIS A 692 16.98 -17.94 -11.59
CA HIS A 692 17.00 -19.36 -11.23
C HIS A 692 15.61 -20.02 -11.32
N ALA A 693 14.53 -19.29 -10.97
CA ALA A 693 13.16 -19.75 -11.18
C ALA A 693 12.83 -19.95 -12.67
N ALA A 694 13.17 -18.98 -13.52
CA ALA A 694 12.97 -19.05 -14.97
C ALA A 694 13.71 -20.25 -15.59
N ARG A 695 14.95 -20.52 -15.16
CA ARG A 695 15.73 -21.72 -15.56
C ARG A 695 15.09 -23.05 -15.17
N ARG A 696 14.15 -23.05 -14.23
CA ARG A 696 13.37 -24.23 -13.79
C ARG A 696 11.95 -24.28 -14.38
N GLY A 697 11.60 -23.35 -15.28
CA GLY A 697 10.27 -23.29 -15.89
C GLY A 697 9.20 -22.64 -15.01
N ILE A 698 9.62 -21.85 -14.02
CA ILE A 698 8.76 -21.16 -13.06
C ILE A 698 8.73 -19.67 -13.43
N LEU A 699 7.54 -19.10 -13.63
CA LEU A 699 7.39 -17.67 -13.89
C LEU A 699 7.38 -16.92 -12.55
N THR A 700 8.19 -15.86 -12.45
CA THR A 700 8.12 -14.89 -11.35
C THR A 700 7.38 -13.64 -11.82
N VAL A 701 6.40 -13.21 -11.04
CA VAL A 701 5.61 -11.99 -11.23
C VAL A 701 5.94 -11.01 -10.11
N CYS A 702 6.27 -9.76 -10.43
CA CYS A 702 6.78 -8.78 -9.48
C CYS A 702 6.08 -7.42 -9.59
N ALA A 703 5.94 -6.73 -8.46
CA ALA A 703 5.47 -5.34 -8.40
C ALA A 703 6.44 -4.35 -9.08
N ALA A 704 5.94 -3.24 -9.62
CA ALA A 704 6.73 -2.22 -10.31
C ALA A 704 7.30 -1.12 -9.40
N GLY A 705 6.71 -0.93 -8.20
CA GLY A 705 7.00 0.18 -7.30
C GLY A 705 5.84 1.19 -7.21
N ASN A 706 5.69 1.84 -6.05
CA ASN A 706 4.59 2.77 -5.73
C ASN A 706 5.04 4.25 -5.67
N ASP A 707 6.16 4.58 -6.31
CA ASP A 707 6.81 5.90 -6.23
C ASP A 707 6.49 6.82 -7.43
N GLY A 708 5.52 6.45 -8.26
CA GLY A 708 5.05 7.28 -9.38
C GLY A 708 4.38 8.60 -8.95
N PRO A 709 4.09 9.52 -9.89
CA PRO A 709 3.95 9.27 -11.33
C PRO A 709 5.20 9.53 -12.17
N THR A 710 6.34 9.90 -11.59
CA THR A 710 7.55 10.26 -12.34
C THR A 710 8.13 9.06 -13.11
N ALA A 711 8.55 9.29 -14.35
CA ALA A 711 9.24 8.30 -15.18
C ALA A 711 10.53 7.77 -14.54
N GLY A 712 10.92 6.53 -14.88
CA GLY A 712 12.19 5.92 -14.46
C GLY A 712 12.19 5.31 -13.06
N LEU A 713 11.10 5.43 -12.29
CA LEU A 713 10.98 4.92 -10.92
C LEU A 713 10.52 3.45 -10.82
N VAL A 714 10.73 2.65 -11.87
CA VAL A 714 10.36 1.22 -11.90
C VAL A 714 11.49 0.35 -11.32
N GLU A 715 11.11 -0.54 -10.41
CA GLU A 715 12.04 -1.30 -9.57
C GLU A 715 12.43 -2.65 -10.21
N ASN A 716 11.47 -3.55 -10.36
CA ASN A 716 11.68 -4.92 -10.83
C ASN A 716 11.84 -5.01 -12.37
N VAL A 717 12.99 -4.59 -12.89
CA VAL A 717 13.25 -4.42 -14.35
C VAL A 717 13.89 -5.62 -15.06
N ALA A 718 14.07 -6.77 -14.39
CA ALA A 718 14.73 -7.94 -14.98
C ALA A 718 13.92 -8.54 -16.15
N PRO A 719 14.49 -8.77 -17.36
CA PRO A 719 13.72 -9.22 -18.52
C PRO A 719 12.98 -10.58 -18.38
N TRP A 720 13.40 -11.39 -17.41
CA TRP A 720 12.82 -12.70 -17.08
C TRP A 720 11.70 -12.65 -16.01
N VAL A 721 11.45 -11.51 -15.35
CA VAL A 721 10.25 -11.33 -14.50
C VAL A 721 9.09 -10.72 -15.29
N LEU A 722 7.85 -10.91 -14.82
CA LEU A 722 6.68 -10.17 -15.31
C LEU A 722 6.33 -9.05 -14.32
N THR A 723 6.67 -7.82 -14.66
CA THR A 723 6.46 -6.61 -13.85
C THR A 723 5.00 -6.11 -13.89
N VAL A 724 4.51 -5.50 -12.80
CA VAL A 724 3.09 -5.12 -12.56
C VAL A 724 2.95 -3.67 -11.93
N ALA A 725 2.20 -2.69 -12.52
CA ALA A 725 2.03 -1.19 -12.27
C ALA A 725 0.57 -0.53 -12.39
N ALA A 726 -0.04 -0.01 -11.32
CA ALA A 726 -1.51 0.03 -11.09
C ALA A 726 -2.52 0.78 -12.01
N SER A 727 -3.69 0.17 -12.23
CA SER A 727 -4.90 0.70 -12.90
C SER A 727 -6.15 0.74 -11.99
N THR A 728 -7.16 1.55 -12.33
CA THR A 728 -8.45 1.59 -11.59
C THR A 728 -9.42 0.52 -12.11
N THR A 729 -10.20 -0.09 -11.20
CA THR A 729 -11.37 -0.90 -11.58
C THR A 729 -12.58 0.00 -11.86
N ASP A 730 -13.63 -0.57 -12.45
CA ASP A 730 -14.92 0.08 -12.67
C ASP A 730 -15.80 0.23 -11.42
N ARG A 731 -15.26 -0.09 -10.24
CA ARG A 731 -15.82 0.23 -8.92
C ARG A 731 -14.98 1.32 -8.25
N LYS A 732 -15.53 2.53 -8.13
CA LYS A 732 -14.99 3.57 -7.25
C LYS A 732 -15.64 3.48 -5.86
N LEU A 733 -14.83 3.65 -4.81
CA LEU A 733 -15.33 3.77 -3.44
C LEU A 733 -15.46 5.26 -3.10
N VAL A 734 -16.66 5.68 -2.68
CA VAL A 734 -16.99 7.09 -2.45
C VAL A 734 -17.59 7.27 -1.07
N THR A 735 -17.11 8.30 -0.38
CA THR A 735 -17.51 8.70 0.97
C THR A 735 -18.13 10.10 0.86
N ASP A 736 -19.40 10.16 0.51
CA ASP A 736 -20.11 11.43 0.28
C ASP A 736 -20.11 12.31 1.55
N VAL A 737 -19.94 13.62 1.34
CA VAL A 737 -20.33 14.67 2.31
C VAL A 737 -21.60 15.34 1.80
N ALA A 738 -22.61 15.49 2.65
CA ALA A 738 -23.69 16.45 2.41
C ALA A 738 -23.57 17.65 3.36
N LEU A 739 -23.56 18.85 2.79
CA LEU A 739 -23.56 20.11 3.51
C LEU A 739 -25.00 20.57 3.78
N GLY A 740 -25.20 21.35 4.85
CA GLY A 740 -26.52 21.85 5.25
C GLY A 740 -27.17 22.82 4.27
N ASN A 741 -26.41 23.38 3.30
CA ASN A 741 -26.95 24.15 2.18
C ASN A 741 -27.47 23.27 1.02
N GLY A 742 -27.39 21.95 1.13
CA GLY A 742 -27.84 20.99 0.13
C GLY A 742 -26.79 20.55 -0.90
N LYS A 743 -25.60 21.17 -0.96
CA LYS A 743 -24.51 20.64 -1.81
C LYS A 743 -24.06 19.28 -1.29
N LYS A 744 -23.90 18.33 -2.22
CA LYS A 744 -23.20 17.06 -1.99
C LYS A 744 -21.82 17.15 -2.64
N ILE A 745 -20.81 16.65 -1.93
CA ILE A 745 -19.42 16.61 -2.38
C ILE A 745 -18.99 15.14 -2.32
N PRO A 746 -18.52 14.56 -3.43
CA PRO A 746 -17.98 13.20 -3.42
C PRO A 746 -16.60 13.22 -2.75
N GLY A 747 -16.46 12.48 -1.66
CA GLY A 747 -15.18 12.26 -0.99
C GLY A 747 -14.61 10.86 -1.23
N VAL A 748 -13.36 10.64 -0.85
CA VAL A 748 -12.65 9.36 -0.97
C VAL A 748 -12.11 8.95 0.41
N ALA A 749 -12.39 7.71 0.83
CA ALA A 749 -11.97 7.10 2.09
C ALA A 749 -12.62 5.70 2.23
N LEU A 750 -12.12 4.87 3.14
CA LEU A 750 -12.80 3.67 3.68
C LEU A 750 -13.40 3.99 5.05
N ASN A 751 -14.34 4.95 5.08
CA ASN A 751 -15.13 5.29 6.23
C ASN A 751 -16.12 4.15 6.58
N THR A 752 -15.72 3.28 7.49
CA THR A 752 -16.56 2.18 8.03
C THR A 752 -17.77 2.66 8.84
N TYR A 753 -17.82 3.95 9.22
CA TYR A 753 -18.77 4.47 10.19
C TYR A 753 -20.06 5.02 9.57
N SER A 754 -21.21 4.52 10.02
CA SER A 754 -22.52 5.12 9.73
C SER A 754 -22.76 6.38 10.58
N PRO A 755 -23.30 7.47 10.00
CA PRO A 755 -23.64 8.68 10.76
C PRO A 755 -24.73 8.40 11.79
N LYS A 756 -24.49 8.76 13.06
CA LYS A 756 -25.41 8.57 14.20
C LYS A 756 -26.45 9.69 14.32
N ARG A 757 -26.33 10.76 13.53
CA ARG A 757 -27.24 11.92 13.46
C ARG A 757 -27.50 12.27 12.00
N ARG A 758 -28.65 12.89 11.72
CA ARG A 758 -29.00 13.34 10.35
C ARG A 758 -28.05 14.42 9.83
N VAL A 759 -27.61 15.31 10.72
CA VAL A 759 -26.63 16.36 10.50
C VAL A 759 -25.85 16.60 11.79
N TYR A 760 -24.64 17.11 11.65
CA TYR A 760 -23.77 17.56 12.73
C TYR A 760 -23.39 19.02 12.48
N PRO A 761 -23.13 19.83 13.52
CA PRO A 761 -22.50 21.14 13.32
C PRO A 761 -21.13 20.95 12.68
N LEU A 762 -20.76 21.85 11.77
CA LEU A 762 -19.48 21.89 11.08
C LEU A 762 -18.64 23.07 11.62
N THR A 763 -17.32 22.96 11.54
CA THR A 763 -16.37 24.05 11.72
C THR A 763 -15.16 23.77 10.84
N ASN A 764 -14.33 24.76 10.53
CA ASN A 764 -12.98 24.53 10.04
C ASN A 764 -12.01 24.52 11.23
N GLY A 765 -10.80 24.00 11.02
CA GLY A 765 -9.74 23.99 12.01
C GLY A 765 -9.30 25.40 12.44
N ALA A 766 -9.33 26.38 11.53
CA ALA A 766 -9.02 27.79 11.81
C ALA A 766 -9.94 28.43 12.86
N PHE A 767 -11.26 28.20 12.78
CA PHE A 767 -12.24 28.66 13.78
C PHE A 767 -12.22 27.84 15.07
N ALA A 768 -11.76 26.59 14.98
CA ALA A 768 -11.56 25.72 16.12
C ALA A 768 -10.21 25.94 16.82
N ARG A 769 -9.40 26.91 16.40
CA ARG A 769 -8.04 27.16 16.91
C ARG A 769 -7.99 27.26 18.43
N ASN A 770 -7.00 26.60 19.02
CA ASN A 770 -6.64 26.75 20.42
C ASN A 770 -5.98 28.12 20.67
N SER A 771 -6.67 29.00 21.40
CA SER A 771 -6.19 30.33 21.77
C SER A 771 -5.02 30.30 22.76
N THR A 772 -4.87 29.19 23.50
CA THR A 772 -3.61 28.85 24.17
C THR A 772 -2.65 28.32 23.12
N ILE A 773 -1.96 29.27 22.46
CA ILE A 773 -1.13 29.05 21.28
C ILE A 773 -0.13 27.91 21.54
N ILE A 774 -0.19 26.87 20.71
CA ILE A 774 0.98 26.10 20.27
C ILE A 774 1.43 26.82 18.99
N PRO A 775 2.73 27.14 18.80
CA PRO A 775 3.14 27.84 17.60
C PRO A 775 3.09 26.85 16.46
N TYR A 776 2.94 27.36 15.24
CA TYR A 776 3.13 26.66 13.96
C TYR A 776 2.52 25.24 13.72
N ALA A 777 1.95 24.57 14.73
CA ALA A 777 0.91 23.56 14.61
C ALA A 777 -0.29 24.24 13.97
N ASN A 778 -0.50 23.91 12.70
CA ASN A 778 -1.45 24.53 11.82
C ASN A 778 -2.86 24.11 12.24
N SER A 779 -3.57 25.02 12.90
CA SER A 779 -4.97 24.78 13.27
C SER A 779 -5.84 24.49 12.06
N SER A 780 -5.53 25.05 10.88
CA SER A 780 -6.25 24.74 9.65
C SER A 780 -6.00 23.31 9.17
N ALA A 781 -4.82 22.73 9.41
CA ALA A 781 -4.51 21.32 9.12
C ALA A 781 -5.02 20.35 10.19
N CYS A 782 -5.56 20.86 11.29
CA CYS A 782 -5.99 20.06 12.45
C CYS A 782 -4.85 19.28 13.10
N ASP A 783 -3.65 19.87 13.12
CA ASP A 783 -2.47 19.33 13.78
C ASP A 783 -2.74 19.02 15.26
N PHE A 784 -2.03 18.04 15.80
CA PHE A 784 -2.25 17.61 17.17
C PHE A 784 -2.06 18.76 18.18
N GLY A 785 -3.07 18.98 19.03
CA GLY A 785 -3.09 20.07 20.02
C GLY A 785 -3.41 21.47 19.48
N SER A 786 -3.46 21.67 18.16
CA SER A 786 -3.79 22.96 17.52
C SER A 786 -5.26 23.37 17.71
N LEU A 787 -6.14 22.41 17.97
CA LEU A 787 -7.59 22.58 18.10
C LEU A 787 -8.02 22.71 19.57
N ASN A 788 -8.99 23.58 19.83
CA ASN A 788 -9.66 23.68 21.12
C ASN A 788 -10.74 22.59 21.21
N GLU A 789 -10.56 21.62 22.11
CA GLU A 789 -11.52 20.54 22.35
C GLU A 789 -12.97 21.03 22.51
N THR A 790 -13.17 22.16 23.21
CA THR A 790 -14.50 22.72 23.47
C THR A 790 -15.18 23.23 22.19
N LEU A 791 -14.39 23.75 21.24
CA LEU A 791 -14.89 24.27 19.98
C LEU A 791 -15.21 23.17 18.97
N ILE A 792 -14.57 22.00 19.06
CA ILE A 792 -14.80 20.86 18.15
C ILE A 792 -15.72 19.78 18.72
N ARG A 793 -15.97 19.75 20.05
CA ARG A 793 -16.69 18.66 20.73
C ARG A 793 -18.04 18.35 20.07
N GLY A 794 -18.16 17.15 19.50
CA GLY A 794 -19.37 16.71 18.82
C GLY A 794 -19.67 17.37 17.46
N LYS A 795 -18.71 18.10 16.88
CA LYS A 795 -18.78 18.73 15.54
C LYS A 795 -17.95 17.98 14.51
N ILE A 796 -18.25 18.19 13.24
CA ILE A 796 -17.36 17.85 12.12
C ILE A 796 -16.33 18.97 11.98
N VAL A 797 -15.07 18.63 11.75
CA VAL A 797 -14.00 19.60 11.51
C VAL A 797 -13.49 19.44 10.08
N TYR A 798 -13.45 20.55 9.33
CA TYR A 798 -12.75 20.64 8.05
C TYR A 798 -11.28 21.02 8.27
N CYS A 799 -10.39 20.26 7.63
CA CYS A 799 -8.94 20.33 7.76
C CYS A 799 -8.31 20.46 6.37
N GLN A 800 -7.31 21.32 6.25
CA GLN A 800 -6.49 21.52 5.06
C GLN A 800 -5.24 20.63 5.20
N GLU A 801 -5.09 19.58 4.39
CA GLU A 801 -4.13 18.45 4.54
C GLU A 801 -4.68 17.22 5.31
N ALA A 802 -3.93 16.12 5.23
CA ALA A 802 -4.24 14.80 5.80
C ALA A 802 -3.93 14.66 7.31
N GLY A 803 -4.43 13.59 7.94
CA GLY A 803 -4.08 13.20 9.32
C GLY A 803 -5.03 13.72 10.41
N GLY A 804 -5.89 14.69 10.08
CA GLY A 804 -6.93 15.18 11.00
C GLY A 804 -7.98 14.13 11.40
N ASP A 805 -8.08 12.99 10.69
CA ASP A 805 -8.97 11.87 11.02
C ASP A 805 -8.55 11.11 12.30
N ASN A 806 -7.29 11.25 12.71
CA ASN A 806 -6.80 10.82 14.01
C ASN A 806 -7.04 11.91 15.06
N THR A 807 -6.49 13.11 14.84
CA THR A 807 -6.48 14.19 15.85
C THR A 807 -7.87 14.60 16.32
N VAL A 808 -8.82 14.78 15.40
CA VAL A 808 -10.13 15.34 15.71
C VAL A 808 -10.97 14.39 16.57
N PRO A 809 -11.11 13.08 16.24
CA PRO A 809 -11.75 12.11 17.14
C PRO A 809 -11.08 11.97 18.51
N PHE A 810 -9.74 11.90 18.58
CA PHE A 810 -9.03 11.85 19.88
C PHE A 810 -9.32 13.08 20.75
N SER A 811 -9.54 14.23 20.13
CA SER A 811 -9.85 15.51 20.79
C SER A 811 -11.36 15.73 21.02
N GLY A 812 -12.20 14.69 20.84
CA GLY A 812 -13.64 14.72 21.10
C GLY A 812 -14.52 15.28 19.97
N GLY A 813 -13.94 15.54 18.79
CA GLY A 813 -14.69 15.82 17.56
C GLY A 813 -15.52 14.63 17.08
N ALA A 814 -16.53 14.88 16.25
CA ALA A 814 -17.44 13.85 15.75
C ALA A 814 -17.00 13.21 14.42
N ALA A 815 -16.36 13.98 13.54
CA ALA A 815 -15.86 13.52 12.24
C ALA A 815 -14.87 14.53 11.62
N THR A 816 -14.16 14.13 10.56
CA THR A 816 -13.18 14.99 9.86
C THR A 816 -13.41 15.03 8.35
N ILE A 817 -13.34 16.21 7.73
CA ILE A 817 -13.22 16.35 6.28
C ILE A 817 -11.81 16.90 6.00
N MET A 818 -11.03 16.25 5.15
CA MET A 818 -9.65 16.65 4.82
C MET A 818 -9.58 17.05 3.34
N SER A 819 -8.99 18.18 2.99
CA SER A 819 -8.68 18.50 1.59
C SER A 819 -7.25 18.07 1.25
N ASP A 820 -7.10 17.14 0.31
CA ASP A 820 -5.80 16.68 -0.18
C ASP A 820 -5.94 16.18 -1.62
N ASN A 821 -5.06 16.61 -2.52
CA ASN A 821 -5.10 16.20 -3.93
C ASN A 821 -4.32 14.91 -4.20
N ASP A 822 -3.40 14.49 -3.31
CA ASP A 822 -2.58 13.28 -3.50
C ASP A 822 -3.32 11.99 -3.07
N TYR A 823 -4.45 12.11 -2.36
CA TYR A 823 -5.26 10.97 -1.89
C TYR A 823 -6.63 10.82 -2.57
N LEU A 824 -6.88 11.47 -3.70
CA LEU A 824 -8.17 11.39 -4.43
C LEU A 824 -8.35 10.10 -5.26
N ASP A 825 -7.27 9.37 -5.51
CA ASP A 825 -7.25 8.15 -6.32
C ASP A 825 -7.20 6.85 -5.51
N VAL A 826 -7.08 6.92 -4.17
CA VAL A 826 -6.89 5.74 -3.30
C VAL A 826 -7.75 5.83 -2.05
N SER A 827 -8.51 4.78 -1.78
CA SER A 827 -9.35 4.71 -0.58
C SER A 827 -8.57 4.17 0.62
N ARG A 828 -8.33 5.00 1.64
CA ARG A 828 -7.63 4.60 2.88
C ARG A 828 -8.58 4.36 4.07
N PRO A 829 -8.30 3.36 4.95
CA PRO A 829 -8.98 3.23 6.23
C PRO A 829 -8.81 4.50 7.08
N THR A 830 -9.92 5.01 7.62
CA THR A 830 -9.89 6.16 8.52
C THR A 830 -10.00 5.71 9.97
N PHE A 831 -9.33 6.42 10.88
CA PHE A 831 -9.37 6.08 12.31
C PHE A 831 -10.76 6.37 12.90
N GLY A 832 -11.25 7.61 12.77
CA GLY A 832 -12.64 7.98 13.03
C GLY A 832 -13.49 8.13 11.75
N PRO A 833 -14.73 8.63 11.87
CA PRO A 833 -15.53 8.97 10.70
C PRO A 833 -14.88 10.13 9.94
N ALA A 834 -14.40 9.89 8.72
CA ALA A 834 -13.71 10.93 7.95
C ALA A 834 -13.80 10.71 6.44
N THR A 835 -13.39 11.72 5.66
CA THR A 835 -13.18 11.61 4.21
C THR A 835 -12.16 12.62 3.70
N TYR A 836 -11.47 12.27 2.63
CA TYR A 836 -10.74 13.20 1.79
C TYR A 836 -11.68 13.83 0.75
N VAL A 837 -11.42 15.07 0.34
CA VAL A 837 -12.07 15.80 -0.75
C VAL A 837 -11.03 16.55 -1.57
N SER A 838 -11.37 16.97 -2.79
CA SER A 838 -10.49 17.79 -3.63
C SER A 838 -10.16 19.13 -2.95
N TYR A 839 -9.03 19.74 -3.31
CA TYR A 839 -8.67 21.08 -2.83
C TYR A 839 -9.76 22.12 -3.16
N ASP A 840 -10.32 22.07 -4.37
CA ASP A 840 -11.38 22.99 -4.80
C ASP A 840 -12.70 22.80 -4.04
N ASP A 841 -13.08 21.55 -3.75
CA ASP A 841 -14.22 21.28 -2.86
C ASP A 841 -13.93 21.68 -1.42
N GLY A 842 -12.68 21.57 -0.97
CA GLY A 842 -12.20 22.09 0.30
C GLY A 842 -12.38 23.61 0.42
N LEU A 843 -11.97 24.37 -0.60
CA LEU A 843 -12.22 25.81 -0.70
C LEU A 843 -13.72 26.14 -0.67
N TYR A 844 -14.55 25.35 -1.36
CA TYR A 844 -15.99 25.50 -1.30
C TYR A 844 -16.55 25.25 0.11
N ILE A 845 -16.07 24.20 0.81
CA ILE A 845 -16.49 23.87 2.18
C ILE A 845 -16.13 25.01 3.13
N ASP A 846 -14.92 25.58 3.00
CA ASP A 846 -14.50 26.71 3.82
C ASP A 846 -15.36 27.96 3.55
N SER A 847 -15.65 28.26 2.28
CA SER A 847 -16.58 29.33 1.90
C SER A 847 -17.99 29.11 2.49
N TYR A 848 -18.50 27.88 2.45
CA TYR A 848 -19.79 27.53 3.07
C TYR A 848 -19.76 27.72 4.59
N ILE A 849 -18.69 27.32 5.27
CA ILE A 849 -18.52 27.53 6.72
C ILE A 849 -18.56 29.01 7.08
N ASN A 850 -17.95 29.87 6.26
CA ASN A 850 -17.99 31.33 6.43
C ASN A 850 -19.37 31.95 6.09
N SER A 851 -20.17 31.33 5.22
CA SER A 851 -21.43 31.88 4.72
C SER A 851 -22.61 31.86 5.71
N THR A 852 -22.53 31.10 6.80
CA THR A 852 -23.65 30.90 7.74
C THR A 852 -23.18 30.81 9.19
N ARG A 853 -24.04 31.21 10.14
CA ARG A 853 -23.78 31.08 11.59
C ARG A 853 -24.01 29.68 12.14
N LEU A 854 -24.67 28.80 11.37
CA LEU A 854 -24.96 27.42 11.75
C LEU A 854 -24.55 26.47 10.61
N PRO A 855 -23.25 26.41 10.23
CA PRO A 855 -22.79 25.47 9.22
C PRO A 855 -22.96 24.04 9.75
N GLN A 856 -23.42 23.16 8.86
CA GLN A 856 -23.73 21.77 9.18
C GLN A 856 -23.27 20.86 8.06
N ALA A 857 -22.90 19.63 8.41
CA ALA A 857 -22.59 18.59 7.45
C ALA A 857 -22.95 17.20 8.00
N VAL A 858 -22.91 16.21 7.11
CA VAL A 858 -22.86 14.79 7.46
C VAL A 858 -21.93 14.08 6.48
N ILE A 859 -21.02 13.28 7.03
CA ILE A 859 -20.21 12.33 6.25
C ILE A 859 -20.94 11.00 6.26
N PHE A 860 -21.20 10.44 5.08
CA PHE A 860 -21.81 9.13 4.94
C PHE A 860 -20.77 8.02 5.06
N LYS A 861 -21.22 6.83 5.42
CA LYS A 861 -20.43 5.61 5.28
C LYS A 861 -20.03 5.43 3.81
N THR A 862 -18.83 4.93 3.55
CA THR A 862 -18.38 4.64 2.19
C THR A 862 -19.34 3.69 1.48
N LYS A 863 -19.59 3.97 0.21
CA LYS A 863 -20.38 3.12 -0.70
C LYS A 863 -19.55 2.81 -1.95
N SER A 864 -19.86 1.70 -2.59
CA SER A 864 -19.37 1.41 -3.94
C SER A 864 -20.27 2.09 -4.97
N VAL A 865 -19.67 2.71 -5.98
CA VAL A 865 -20.35 3.26 -7.16
C VAL A 865 -19.63 2.79 -8.42
N ASN A 866 -20.40 2.48 -9.46
CA ASN A 866 -19.83 2.10 -10.74
C ASN A 866 -19.39 3.36 -11.50
N VAL A 867 -18.23 3.29 -12.14
CA VAL A 867 -17.70 4.33 -13.03
C VAL A 867 -17.50 3.76 -14.43
N THR A 868 -17.51 4.63 -15.45
CA THR A 868 -17.38 4.23 -16.88
C THR A 868 -15.98 4.46 -17.46
N GLU A 869 -15.11 5.13 -16.69
CA GLU A 869 -13.77 5.57 -17.09
C GLU A 869 -12.72 4.95 -16.16
N PHE A 870 -11.68 4.36 -16.74
CA PHE A 870 -10.59 3.69 -16.04
C PHE A 870 -9.27 4.29 -16.51
N TYR A 871 -8.41 4.60 -15.55
CA TYR A 871 -7.11 5.24 -15.71
C TYR A 871 -6.05 4.58 -14.84
N VAL A 872 -4.79 4.75 -15.23
CA VAL A 872 -3.62 4.30 -14.46
C VAL A 872 -3.48 5.15 -13.21
N ALA A 873 -3.19 4.53 -12.07
CA ALA A 873 -2.97 5.17 -10.78
C ALA A 873 -1.93 6.29 -10.86
N ARG A 874 -2.12 7.37 -10.09
CA ARG A 874 -1.12 8.42 -9.92
C ARG A 874 0.17 7.86 -9.29
N PHE A 875 0.05 7.10 -8.21
CA PHE A 875 1.18 6.53 -7.46
C PHE A 875 1.93 5.40 -8.18
N SER A 876 1.39 4.83 -9.27
CA SER A 876 2.07 3.74 -9.97
C SER A 876 3.40 4.22 -10.53
N SER A 877 4.52 3.58 -10.13
CA SER A 877 5.78 3.72 -10.85
C SER A 877 5.58 3.41 -12.34
N ARG A 878 6.31 4.12 -13.20
CA ARG A 878 6.08 4.08 -14.65
C ARG A 878 6.86 2.93 -15.30
N GLY A 879 6.24 1.74 -15.24
CA GLY A 879 6.54 0.54 -16.04
C GLY A 879 5.70 -0.65 -15.55
N PRO A 880 5.15 -1.50 -16.44
CA PRO A 880 3.75 -2.04 -16.51
C PRO A 880 3.32 -3.05 -15.43
N GLN A 881 2.07 -3.57 -15.28
CA GLN A 881 0.73 -2.93 -15.05
C GLN A 881 -0.20 -3.64 -13.96
N ASP A 882 -0.86 -2.97 -12.96
CA ASP A 882 -1.64 -3.52 -11.77
C ASP A 882 -3.12 -3.03 -11.62
N LEU A 883 -3.69 -3.02 -10.37
CA LEU A 883 -5.07 -2.69 -9.97
C LEU A 883 -5.16 -1.96 -8.59
N ILE A 884 -6.15 -1.06 -8.40
CA ILE A 884 -6.42 -0.26 -7.18
C ILE A 884 -7.73 -0.70 -6.46
N ASP A 885 -7.82 -0.45 -5.15
CA ASP A 885 -9.00 -0.58 -4.27
C ASP A 885 -9.57 -2.02 -4.25
N ILE A 886 -8.68 -3.00 -4.02
CA ILE A 886 -8.97 -4.44 -4.01
C ILE A 886 -9.39 -4.91 -2.61
N LEU A 887 -10.60 -5.48 -2.51
CA LEU A 887 -11.08 -6.18 -1.32
C LEU A 887 -10.59 -7.63 -1.35
N ALA A 888 -9.73 -8.01 -0.41
CA ALA A 888 -9.27 -9.39 -0.25
C ALA A 888 -9.10 -9.74 1.25
N GLY A 889 -8.66 -10.96 1.53
CA GLY A 889 -8.48 -11.47 2.89
C GLY A 889 -7.48 -10.63 3.70
N TYR A 890 -7.63 -10.64 5.01
CA TYR A 890 -6.79 -9.91 5.94
C TYR A 890 -6.56 -10.72 7.22
N THR A 891 -5.47 -10.44 7.94
CA THR A 891 -5.18 -11.09 9.22
C THR A 891 -6.08 -10.53 10.33
N LYS A 892 -6.63 -11.39 11.19
CA LYS A 892 -7.34 -10.96 12.42
C LYS A 892 -6.41 -10.80 13.62
N LEU A 893 -5.10 -10.94 13.44
CA LEU A 893 -4.13 -10.85 14.51
C LEU A 893 -3.75 -9.41 14.86
N ILE A 894 -3.99 -8.46 13.94
CA ILE A 894 -3.85 -7.01 14.18
C ILE A 894 -5.14 -6.25 13.84
N SER A 895 -5.25 -5.01 14.33
CA SER A 895 -6.37 -4.13 14.03
C SER A 895 -6.18 -3.44 12.66
N LEU A 896 -7.28 -3.00 12.04
CA LEU A 896 -7.31 -2.39 10.70
C LEU A 896 -6.36 -1.18 10.50
N MET A 897 -5.90 -0.54 11.58
CA MET A 897 -4.98 0.61 11.58
C MET A 897 -3.62 0.30 12.23
N ASP A 898 -3.32 -0.96 12.55
CA ASP A 898 -2.19 -1.40 13.40
C ASP A 898 -1.98 -0.50 14.63
N SER A 899 -3.06 -0.28 15.38
CA SER A 899 -3.09 0.67 16.49
C SER A 899 -3.75 0.06 17.72
N PRO A 900 -3.13 0.14 18.92
CA PRO A 900 -3.74 -0.27 20.18
C PRO A 900 -5.04 0.47 20.53
N SER A 901 -5.31 1.60 19.85
CA SER A 901 -6.54 2.39 20.01
C SER A 901 -7.64 2.01 19.02
N ASP A 902 -7.34 1.20 18.00
CA ASP A 902 -8.33 0.63 17.08
C ASP A 902 -8.66 -0.81 17.48
N ASN A 903 -9.96 -1.10 17.62
CA ASN A 903 -10.49 -2.41 17.99
C ASN A 903 -11.17 -3.13 16.81
N ARG A 904 -10.99 -2.66 15.58
CA ARG A 904 -11.56 -3.24 14.36
C ARG A 904 -10.67 -4.37 13.81
N PHE A 905 -10.92 -5.60 14.23
CA PHE A 905 -10.30 -6.81 13.67
C PHE A 905 -11.21 -7.41 12.58
N VAL A 906 -10.71 -7.57 11.35
CA VAL A 906 -11.51 -7.91 10.16
C VAL A 906 -10.94 -9.09 9.37
N ASN A 907 -11.82 -9.89 8.75
CA ASN A 907 -11.39 -10.96 7.83
C ASN A 907 -11.01 -10.45 6.44
N TYR A 908 -11.47 -9.24 6.07
CA TYR A 908 -11.34 -8.67 4.74
C TYR A 908 -11.07 -7.18 4.86
N THR A 909 -10.14 -6.66 4.05
CA THR A 909 -9.84 -5.23 3.95
C THR A 909 -9.63 -4.82 2.50
N VAL A 910 -9.69 -3.52 2.23
CA VAL A 910 -9.40 -2.94 0.93
C VAL A 910 -8.00 -2.34 0.95
N PHE A 911 -7.11 -2.86 0.09
CA PHE A 911 -5.77 -2.33 -0.13
C PHE A 911 -5.58 -1.91 -1.58
N SER A 912 -4.56 -1.06 -1.79
CA SER A 912 -4.26 -0.39 -3.05
C SER A 912 -2.75 -0.24 -3.17
N GLY A 913 -2.19 -0.69 -4.29
CA GLY A 913 -0.75 -0.72 -4.50
C GLY A 913 -0.38 -1.77 -5.55
N THR A 914 0.87 -1.71 -6.02
CA THR A 914 1.39 -2.70 -6.98
C THR A 914 1.39 -4.14 -6.45
N SER A 915 1.56 -4.24 -5.15
CA SER A 915 1.35 -5.46 -4.38
C SER A 915 0.00 -6.14 -4.59
N MET A 916 -1.06 -5.42 -4.98
CA MET A 916 -2.42 -5.97 -5.07
C MET A 916 -2.78 -6.57 -6.43
N ALA A 917 -2.04 -6.30 -7.52
CA ALA A 917 -2.28 -7.04 -8.78
C ALA A 917 -1.11 -7.87 -9.27
N THR A 918 0.08 -7.74 -8.69
CA THR A 918 1.09 -8.82 -8.73
C THR A 918 0.44 -10.21 -8.47
N PRO A 919 -0.43 -10.39 -7.45
CA PRO A 919 -1.21 -11.62 -7.26
C PRO A 919 -2.36 -11.83 -8.27
N HIS A 920 -2.94 -10.78 -8.87
CA HIS A 920 -3.91 -10.95 -9.96
C HIS A 920 -3.24 -11.50 -11.23
N VAL A 921 -2.10 -10.94 -11.64
CA VAL A 921 -1.32 -11.46 -12.77
C VAL A 921 -0.77 -12.86 -12.44
N SER A 922 -0.36 -13.12 -11.19
CA SER A 922 0.03 -14.48 -10.75
C SER A 922 -1.11 -15.49 -10.82
N GLY A 923 -2.32 -15.11 -10.37
CA GLY A 923 -3.52 -15.95 -10.47
C GLY A 923 -3.94 -16.22 -11.92
N ALA A 924 -3.79 -15.23 -12.81
CA ALA A 924 -4.01 -15.40 -14.24
C ALA A 924 -2.94 -16.27 -14.92
N ALA A 925 -1.67 -16.10 -14.54
CA ALA A 925 -0.56 -16.95 -15.01
C ALA A 925 -0.75 -18.41 -14.57
N ALA A 926 -1.16 -18.63 -13.32
CA ALA A 926 -1.52 -19.96 -12.82
C ALA A 926 -2.68 -20.55 -13.63
N TYR A 927 -3.77 -19.80 -13.83
CA TYR A 927 -4.91 -20.20 -14.65
C TYR A 927 -4.50 -20.60 -16.08
N VAL A 928 -3.69 -19.78 -16.78
CA VAL A 928 -3.13 -20.13 -18.11
C VAL A 928 -2.31 -21.42 -18.05
N LYS A 929 -1.47 -21.59 -17.03
CA LYS A 929 -0.66 -22.80 -16.82
C LYS A 929 -1.49 -24.06 -16.56
N THR A 930 -2.74 -23.96 -16.05
CA THR A 930 -3.64 -25.12 -15.92
C THR A 930 -4.11 -25.68 -17.28
N TYR A 931 -4.19 -24.82 -18.29
CA TYR A 931 -4.54 -25.21 -19.67
C TYR A 931 -3.30 -25.55 -20.49
N HIS A 932 -2.15 -24.96 -20.16
CA HIS A 932 -0.88 -25.20 -20.83
C HIS A 932 0.26 -25.57 -19.85
N PRO A 933 0.22 -26.75 -19.20
CA PRO A 933 1.18 -27.12 -18.16
C PRO A 933 2.64 -27.19 -18.62
N SER A 934 2.86 -27.35 -19.93
CA SER A 934 4.19 -27.45 -20.55
C SER A 934 4.73 -26.13 -21.12
N TRP A 935 4.01 -25.01 -20.98
CA TRP A 935 4.50 -23.72 -21.46
C TRP A 935 5.62 -23.19 -20.57
N SER A 936 6.59 -22.54 -21.23
CA SER A 936 7.66 -21.82 -20.55
C SER A 936 7.13 -20.58 -19.82
N PRO A 937 7.90 -20.01 -18.88
CA PRO A 937 7.62 -18.69 -18.31
C PRO A 937 7.45 -17.60 -19.40
N ALA A 938 8.25 -17.64 -20.45
CA ALA A 938 8.21 -16.69 -21.56
C ALA A 938 6.93 -16.85 -22.41
N ALA A 939 6.47 -18.08 -22.66
CA ALA A 939 5.23 -18.34 -23.39
C ALA A 939 4.00 -17.87 -22.61
N ILE A 940 3.94 -18.12 -21.29
CA ILE A 940 2.85 -17.62 -20.41
C ILE A 940 2.87 -16.09 -20.37
N LYS A 941 4.04 -15.49 -20.12
CA LYS A 941 4.25 -14.04 -20.14
C LYS A 941 3.83 -13.42 -21.48
N SER A 942 4.22 -14.03 -22.59
CA SER A 942 3.82 -13.61 -23.94
C SER A 942 2.31 -13.66 -24.11
N ALA A 943 1.65 -14.73 -23.70
CA ALA A 943 0.20 -14.87 -23.88
C ALA A 943 -0.58 -13.79 -23.11
N LEU A 944 -0.18 -13.53 -21.86
CA LEU A 944 -0.77 -12.46 -21.03
C LEU A 944 -0.52 -11.07 -21.62
N MET A 945 0.68 -10.82 -22.16
CA MET A 945 1.03 -9.53 -22.77
C MET A 945 0.31 -9.32 -24.12
N THR A 946 0.31 -10.29 -25.03
CA THR A 946 -0.15 -10.09 -26.42
C THR A 946 -1.67 -10.07 -26.57
N THR A 947 -2.40 -10.60 -25.58
CA THR A 947 -3.88 -10.62 -25.53
C THR A 947 -4.48 -9.55 -24.60
N SER A 948 -3.63 -8.68 -24.04
CA SER A 948 -4.06 -7.59 -23.17
C SER A 948 -4.92 -6.56 -23.90
N THR A 949 -5.83 -5.93 -23.16
CA THR A 949 -6.86 -5.02 -23.70
C THR A 949 -6.41 -3.56 -23.60
N LEU A 950 -6.60 -2.76 -24.65
CA LEU A 950 -6.21 -1.35 -24.62
C LEU A 950 -7.15 -0.51 -23.75
N PHE A 951 -6.58 0.41 -22.97
CA PHE A 951 -7.34 1.44 -22.28
C PHE A 951 -8.04 2.36 -23.29
N LYS A 952 -9.30 2.72 -22.98
CA LYS A 952 -10.09 3.66 -23.78
C LYS A 952 -9.51 5.08 -23.76
N VAL A 953 -8.88 5.46 -22.66
CA VAL A 953 -8.16 6.73 -22.48
C VAL A 953 -6.67 6.39 -22.41
N LYS A 954 -5.86 6.97 -23.31
CA LYS A 954 -4.40 6.81 -23.23
C LYS A 954 -3.87 7.57 -22.01
N PRO A 955 -3.17 6.92 -21.06
CA PRO A 955 -2.58 7.61 -19.92
C PRO A 955 -1.35 8.41 -20.35
N VAL A 956 -0.96 9.36 -19.50
CA VAL A 956 0.32 10.08 -19.63
C VAL A 956 1.46 9.05 -19.63
N GLU A 957 2.44 9.23 -20.54
CA GLU A 957 3.55 8.29 -20.82
C GLU A 957 3.16 6.92 -21.44
N VAL A 958 1.87 6.68 -21.73
CA VAL A 958 1.34 5.59 -22.57
C VAL A 958 1.88 4.19 -22.22
N GLU A 959 2.74 3.60 -23.05
CA GLU A 959 3.37 2.29 -22.82
C GLU A 959 4.31 2.27 -21.59
N LEU A 960 4.87 3.40 -21.14
CA LEU A 960 5.61 3.45 -19.87
C LEU A 960 4.68 3.42 -18.66
N ALA A 961 3.42 3.80 -18.82
CA ALA A 961 2.41 3.65 -17.78
C ALA A 961 1.68 2.29 -17.82
N THR A 962 1.65 1.60 -18.96
CA THR A 962 0.77 0.42 -19.17
C THR A 962 1.45 -0.81 -19.76
N GLY A 963 2.60 -0.69 -20.42
CA GLY A 963 3.19 -1.76 -21.22
C GLY A 963 2.23 -2.21 -22.31
N SER A 964 1.75 -3.45 -22.24
CA SER A 964 0.92 -4.03 -23.31
C SER A 964 -0.56 -3.65 -23.26
N GLY A 965 -1.15 -3.49 -22.07
CA GLY A 965 -2.59 -3.28 -21.88
C GLY A 965 -3.15 -3.98 -20.63
N GLU A 966 -4.42 -3.76 -20.33
CA GLU A 966 -5.17 -4.35 -19.20
C GLU A 966 -5.27 -5.87 -19.33
N LEU A 967 -5.18 -6.58 -18.21
CA LEU A 967 -5.06 -8.04 -18.18
C LEU A 967 -6.33 -8.73 -18.72
N ASN A 968 -6.17 -9.72 -19.62
CA ASN A 968 -7.28 -10.51 -20.14
C ASN A 968 -7.01 -12.02 -20.02
N PRO A 969 -7.31 -12.66 -18.86
CA PRO A 969 -6.94 -14.04 -18.61
C PRO A 969 -7.66 -15.06 -19.51
N THR A 970 -8.86 -14.71 -20.02
CA THR A 970 -9.63 -15.63 -20.88
C THR A 970 -9.08 -15.69 -22.30
N GLN A 971 -8.67 -14.55 -22.89
CA GLN A 971 -8.02 -14.52 -24.20
C GLN A 971 -6.61 -15.13 -24.13
N ALA A 972 -5.88 -14.94 -23.02
CA ALA A 972 -4.55 -15.52 -22.80
C ALA A 972 -4.51 -17.06 -22.84
N LEU A 973 -5.65 -17.76 -22.75
CA LEU A 973 -5.72 -19.21 -22.98
C LEU A 973 -5.46 -19.59 -24.45
N HIS A 974 -5.82 -18.72 -25.40
CA HIS A 974 -5.72 -19.00 -26.83
C HIS A 974 -5.15 -17.79 -27.56
N PRO A 975 -3.88 -17.41 -27.32
CA PRO A 975 -3.27 -16.22 -27.90
C PRO A 975 -2.95 -16.36 -29.39
N GLY A 976 -3.11 -17.55 -29.97
CA GLY A 976 -2.73 -17.86 -31.36
C GLY A 976 -1.22 -18.03 -31.53
N LEU A 977 -0.44 -16.98 -31.26
CA LEU A 977 1.03 -17.00 -31.28
C LEU A 977 1.62 -16.63 -29.92
N VAL A 978 2.80 -17.17 -29.60
CA VAL A 978 3.62 -16.75 -28.46
C VAL A 978 5.06 -16.47 -28.86
N TYR A 979 5.64 -15.45 -28.24
CA TYR A 979 7.05 -15.07 -28.28
C TYR A 979 7.78 -15.88 -27.20
N ASP A 980 8.02 -17.15 -27.50
CA ASP A 980 8.70 -18.07 -26.58
C ASP A 980 10.23 -17.89 -26.64
N MET A 981 10.90 -18.01 -25.50
CA MET A 981 12.35 -17.94 -25.38
C MET A 981 12.84 -18.71 -24.15
N ASP A 982 13.99 -19.35 -24.30
CA ASP A 982 14.72 -19.99 -23.21
C ASP A 982 15.80 -19.06 -22.61
N ILE A 983 16.57 -19.58 -21.66
CA ILE A 983 17.59 -18.83 -20.94
C ILE A 983 18.71 -18.26 -21.84
N ILE A 984 18.96 -18.83 -23.03
CA ILE A 984 20.03 -18.38 -23.91
C ILE A 984 19.78 -16.96 -24.42
N TYR A 985 18.52 -16.56 -24.64
CA TYR A 985 18.19 -15.21 -25.09
C TYR A 985 18.56 -14.15 -24.06
N TYR A 986 18.30 -14.43 -22.77
CA TYR A 986 18.72 -13.54 -21.69
C TYR A 986 20.25 -13.49 -21.55
N LEU A 987 20.94 -14.61 -21.73
CA LEU A 987 22.41 -14.64 -21.72
C LEU A 987 23.03 -13.89 -22.92
N SER A 988 22.43 -14.04 -24.12
CA SER A 988 22.80 -13.29 -25.32
C SER A 988 22.61 -11.79 -25.15
N LEU A 989 21.51 -11.36 -24.51
CA LEU A 989 21.28 -9.96 -24.12
C LEU A 989 22.39 -9.45 -23.19
N LEU A 990 22.67 -10.16 -22.09
CA LEU A 990 23.68 -9.73 -21.11
C LEU A 990 25.06 -9.57 -21.77
N CYS A 991 25.48 -10.55 -22.58
CA CYS A 991 26.69 -10.45 -23.38
C CYS A 991 26.69 -9.24 -24.34
N LYS A 992 25.54 -8.88 -24.93
CA LYS A 992 25.41 -7.70 -25.80
C LYS A 992 25.47 -6.38 -25.01
N GLN A 993 24.91 -6.35 -23.80
CA GLN A 993 24.93 -5.20 -22.90
C GLN A 993 26.29 -4.97 -22.23
N GLY A 994 27.30 -5.78 -22.53
CA GLY A 994 28.66 -5.62 -22.01
C GLY A 994 28.93 -6.31 -20.67
N TYR A 995 27.99 -7.14 -20.16
CA TYR A 995 28.26 -7.97 -18.99
C TYR A 995 29.41 -8.94 -19.29
N THR A 996 30.39 -8.99 -18.40
CA THR A 996 31.56 -9.84 -18.56
C THR A 996 31.20 -11.31 -18.31
N SER A 997 32.10 -12.21 -18.69
CA SER A 997 31.93 -13.64 -18.37
C SER A 997 31.93 -13.90 -16.85
N ASN A 998 32.54 -13.03 -16.03
CA ASN A 998 32.47 -13.12 -14.58
C ASN A 998 31.09 -12.71 -14.04
N ASP A 999 30.50 -11.64 -14.58
CA ASP A 999 29.16 -11.18 -14.16
C ASP A 999 28.09 -12.25 -14.48
N ILE A 1000 28.21 -12.90 -15.64
CA ILE A 1000 27.35 -14.03 -16.01
C ILE A 1000 27.61 -15.25 -15.11
N ILE A 1001 28.85 -15.51 -14.69
CA ILE A 1001 29.15 -16.57 -13.69
C ILE A 1001 28.44 -16.26 -12.36
N LEU A 1002 28.49 -15.02 -11.87
CA LEU A 1002 27.82 -14.59 -10.64
C LEU A 1002 26.30 -14.80 -10.70
N LEU A 1003 25.66 -14.45 -11.83
CA LEU A 1003 24.21 -14.63 -12.01
C LEU A 1003 23.79 -16.10 -12.24
N THR A 1004 24.66 -16.94 -12.80
CA THR A 1004 24.29 -18.30 -13.23
C THR A 1004 24.73 -19.43 -12.31
N GLY A 1005 25.72 -19.19 -11.44
CA GLY A 1005 26.36 -20.20 -10.59
C GLY A 1005 27.23 -21.22 -11.36
N SER A 1006 27.54 -21.00 -12.64
CA SER A 1006 28.34 -21.92 -13.45
C SER A 1006 29.85 -21.72 -13.25
N LYS A 1007 30.63 -22.81 -13.30
CA LYS A 1007 32.11 -22.76 -13.13
C LYS A 1007 32.86 -22.05 -14.27
N SER A 1008 32.26 -21.90 -15.44
CA SER A 1008 32.79 -21.08 -16.53
C SER A 1008 31.67 -20.66 -17.48
N TYR A 1009 31.78 -19.43 -18.00
CA TYR A 1009 31.01 -18.93 -19.13
C TYR A 1009 31.95 -18.23 -20.11
N ASN A 1010 31.53 -18.11 -21.36
CA ASN A 1010 32.24 -17.36 -22.39
C ASN A 1010 31.22 -16.84 -23.41
N CYS A 1011 31.06 -15.53 -23.50
CA CYS A 1011 30.13 -14.89 -24.44
C CYS A 1011 30.41 -15.26 -25.91
N SER A 1012 31.66 -15.55 -26.29
CA SER A 1012 32.01 -16.01 -27.64
C SER A 1012 31.48 -17.40 -27.99
N LYS A 1013 30.96 -18.15 -27.01
CA LYS A 1013 30.26 -19.44 -27.23
C LYS A 1013 28.73 -19.32 -27.17
N ILE A 1014 28.20 -18.17 -26.78
CA ILE A 1014 26.77 -17.89 -26.74
C ILE A 1014 26.35 -17.34 -28.12
N PRO A 1015 25.21 -17.75 -28.71
CA PRO A 1015 24.72 -17.15 -29.94
C PRO A 1015 24.60 -15.63 -29.79
N GLN A 1016 25.18 -14.86 -30.72
CA GLN A 1016 25.10 -13.40 -30.65
C GLN A 1016 23.65 -12.94 -30.75
N ALA A 1017 23.26 -12.06 -29.83
CA ALA A 1017 21.95 -11.42 -29.82
C ALA A 1017 21.73 -10.64 -31.12
N LYS A 1018 20.64 -10.93 -31.83
CA LYS A 1018 20.31 -10.31 -33.12
C LYS A 1018 19.39 -9.11 -32.93
N GLY A 1019 19.68 -8.03 -33.66
CA GLY A 1019 18.87 -6.81 -33.63
C GLY A 1019 19.15 -5.92 -32.41
N ALA A 1020 18.41 -4.81 -32.32
CA ALA A 1020 18.66 -3.71 -31.39
C ALA A 1020 18.54 -4.11 -29.91
N ASP A 1021 17.54 -4.91 -29.53
CA ASP A 1021 17.38 -5.41 -28.16
C ASP A 1021 18.00 -6.79 -27.93
N GLY A 1022 18.08 -7.66 -28.94
CA GLY A 1022 18.65 -9.00 -28.81
C GLY A 1022 17.76 -10.03 -28.11
N LEU A 1023 16.50 -9.68 -27.81
CA LEU A 1023 15.53 -10.55 -27.15
C LEU A 1023 14.39 -10.95 -28.09
N ASN A 1024 13.79 -12.11 -27.86
CA ASN A 1024 12.51 -12.47 -28.47
C ASN A 1024 11.34 -11.98 -27.62
N TYR A 1025 11.20 -10.65 -27.47
CA TYR A 1025 10.28 -10.05 -26.50
C TYR A 1025 8.95 -9.59 -27.15
N PRO A 1026 7.78 -9.76 -26.49
CA PRO A 1026 6.45 -9.38 -27.01
C PRO A 1026 6.16 -7.86 -26.99
N SER A 1027 7.19 -7.03 -26.87
CA SER A 1027 7.14 -5.58 -27.09
C SER A 1027 8.43 -5.11 -27.75
N ILE A 1028 8.44 -3.89 -28.28
CA ILE A 1028 9.60 -3.25 -28.90
C ILE A 1028 9.81 -1.88 -28.24
N TYR A 1029 11.03 -1.63 -27.78
CA TYR A 1029 11.43 -0.35 -27.17
C TYR A 1029 12.72 0.16 -27.82
N TYR A 1030 12.76 1.46 -28.10
CA TYR A 1030 13.98 2.17 -28.50
C TYR A 1030 14.15 3.44 -27.66
N GLN A 1031 15.30 3.55 -26.99
CA GLN A 1031 15.72 4.81 -26.38
C GLN A 1031 16.53 5.60 -27.40
N VAL A 1032 16.04 6.77 -27.77
CA VAL A 1032 16.74 7.71 -28.65
C VAL A 1032 17.88 8.35 -27.87
N PRO A 1033 19.15 8.31 -28.33
CA PRO A 1033 20.27 8.94 -27.62
C PRO A 1033 20.26 10.48 -27.70
N ASP A 1034 19.87 11.01 -28.86
CA ASP A 1034 19.79 12.45 -29.16
C ASP A 1034 18.48 12.71 -29.94
N PRO A 1035 17.55 13.54 -29.43
CA PRO A 1035 16.26 13.80 -30.09
C PRO A 1035 16.42 14.51 -31.44
N GLU A 1036 17.56 15.18 -31.69
CA GLU A 1036 17.84 15.81 -32.97
C GLU A 1036 18.38 14.82 -34.02
N SER A 1037 18.80 13.63 -33.61
CA SER A 1037 19.24 12.56 -34.51
C SER A 1037 18.07 11.77 -35.12
N GLY A 1038 18.27 11.28 -36.34
CA GLY A 1038 17.41 10.25 -36.94
C GLY A 1038 17.87 8.86 -36.51
N PHE A 1039 16.93 7.93 -36.32
CA PHE A 1039 17.18 6.55 -35.91
C PHE A 1039 16.76 5.53 -36.98
N SER A 1040 17.43 4.38 -37.01
CA SER A 1040 17.12 3.25 -37.89
C SER A 1040 17.58 1.94 -37.26
N GLU A 1041 16.69 1.25 -36.57
CA GLU A 1041 16.98 0.02 -35.81
C GLU A 1041 16.21 -1.19 -36.32
N VAL A 1042 16.79 -2.39 -36.20
CA VAL A 1042 16.17 -3.65 -36.62
C VAL A 1042 16.01 -4.59 -35.43
N TYR A 1043 14.81 -5.14 -35.24
CA TYR A 1043 14.43 -6.06 -34.19
C TYR A 1043 14.08 -7.41 -34.81
N TYR A 1044 14.67 -8.50 -34.32
CA TYR A 1044 14.32 -9.85 -34.79
C TYR A 1044 13.40 -10.53 -33.79
N ARG A 1045 12.41 -11.26 -34.30
CA ARG A 1045 11.42 -11.98 -33.49
C ARG A 1045 11.15 -13.36 -34.06
N GLU A 1046 10.86 -14.30 -33.15
CA GLU A 1046 10.39 -15.64 -33.46
C GLU A 1046 9.04 -15.86 -32.78
N VAL A 1047 8.05 -16.31 -33.53
CA VAL A 1047 6.73 -16.63 -32.97
C VAL A 1047 6.43 -18.11 -33.17
N THR A 1048 5.94 -18.74 -32.11
CA THR A 1048 5.48 -20.14 -32.13
C THR A 1048 3.96 -20.15 -32.23
N ASN A 1049 3.40 -20.84 -33.23
CA ASN A 1049 1.97 -21.03 -33.35
C ASN A 1049 1.47 -22.02 -32.29
N VAL A 1050 0.66 -21.54 -31.35
CA VAL A 1050 -0.03 -22.38 -30.34
C VAL A 1050 -1.53 -22.53 -30.64
N GLY A 1051 -1.99 -21.99 -31.77
CA GLY A 1051 -3.33 -22.21 -32.31
C GLY A 1051 -3.52 -23.62 -32.89
N PHE A 1052 -4.78 -24.06 -32.97
CA PHE A 1052 -5.14 -25.36 -33.54
C PHE A 1052 -5.24 -25.28 -35.08
N GLY A 1053 -4.47 -26.13 -35.76
CA GLY A 1053 -4.56 -26.32 -37.21
C GLY A 1053 -3.65 -25.41 -38.03
N LYS A 1054 -4.03 -25.23 -39.30
CA LYS A 1054 -3.33 -24.38 -40.28
C LYS A 1054 -3.85 -22.94 -40.19
N SER A 1055 -2.94 -21.98 -40.10
CA SER A 1055 -3.25 -20.56 -39.88
C SER A 1055 -2.28 -19.66 -40.67
N THR A 1056 -2.80 -18.56 -41.21
CA THR A 1056 -2.02 -17.52 -41.90
C THR A 1056 -2.27 -16.19 -41.21
N TYR A 1057 -1.24 -15.64 -40.58
CA TYR A 1057 -1.28 -14.33 -39.92
C TYR A 1057 -0.77 -13.25 -40.86
N LYS A 1058 -1.39 -12.07 -40.83
CA LYS A 1058 -0.93 -10.86 -41.52
C LYS A 1058 -0.53 -9.81 -40.49
N ALA A 1059 0.51 -9.05 -40.79
CA ALA A 1059 0.95 -7.92 -39.96
C ALA A 1059 0.07 -6.69 -40.24
N GLU A 1060 -0.59 -6.20 -39.19
CA GLU A 1060 -1.18 -4.86 -39.13
C GLU A 1060 -0.26 -3.96 -38.32
N VAL A 1061 0.04 -2.78 -38.85
CA VAL A 1061 0.97 -1.82 -38.25
C VAL A 1061 0.25 -0.50 -37.99
N ASN A 1062 0.35 -0.01 -36.77
CA ASN A 1062 -0.04 1.34 -36.39
C ASN A 1062 1.22 2.15 -36.08
N SER A 1063 1.51 3.16 -36.90
CA SER A 1063 2.72 3.99 -36.80
C SER A 1063 2.32 5.46 -36.70
N PRO A 1064 2.76 6.20 -35.66
CA PRO A 1064 2.51 7.64 -35.54
C PRO A 1064 3.40 8.44 -36.50
N GLU A 1065 3.06 9.71 -36.71
CA GLU A 1065 3.92 10.65 -37.44
C GLU A 1065 5.31 10.74 -36.79
N GLY A 1066 6.36 10.77 -37.63
CA GLY A 1066 7.76 10.72 -37.19
C GLY A 1066 8.34 9.32 -36.99
N LEU A 1067 7.52 8.26 -37.01
CA LEU A 1067 7.95 6.85 -36.93
C LEU A 1067 7.45 6.05 -38.14
N SER A 1068 8.34 5.24 -38.71
CA SER A 1068 8.03 4.15 -39.65
C SER A 1068 8.33 2.81 -39.00
N ILE A 1069 7.40 1.86 -39.13
CA ILE A 1069 7.50 0.49 -38.63
C ILE A 1069 7.33 -0.45 -39.84
N GLU A 1070 8.40 -1.06 -40.30
CA GLU A 1070 8.41 -1.99 -41.44
C GLU A 1070 8.53 -3.43 -40.94
N VAL A 1071 7.74 -4.38 -41.47
CA VAL A 1071 7.73 -5.78 -41.02
C VAL A 1071 8.03 -6.72 -42.18
N ASN A 1072 9.01 -7.61 -42.02
CA ASN A 1072 9.47 -8.53 -43.07
C ASN A 1072 9.74 -9.95 -42.54
N PRO A 1073 9.07 -11.01 -43.05
CA PRO A 1073 7.90 -10.95 -43.92
C PRO A 1073 6.70 -10.34 -43.19
N ASN A 1074 5.74 -9.75 -43.92
CA ASN A 1074 4.48 -9.21 -43.37
C ASN A 1074 3.33 -10.25 -43.34
N VAL A 1075 3.61 -11.50 -43.71
CA VAL A 1075 2.68 -12.64 -43.66
C VAL A 1075 3.43 -13.86 -43.12
N LEU A 1076 2.84 -14.55 -42.13
CA LEU A 1076 3.37 -15.79 -41.55
C LEU A 1076 2.40 -16.94 -41.79
N ASN A 1077 2.91 -18.05 -42.31
CA ASN A 1077 2.13 -19.25 -42.59
C ASN A 1077 2.57 -20.40 -41.67
N PHE A 1078 1.60 -21.04 -41.02
CA PHE A 1078 1.83 -22.20 -40.17
C PHE A 1078 0.92 -23.34 -40.61
N ASP A 1079 1.51 -24.51 -40.90
CA ASP A 1079 0.77 -25.71 -41.32
C ASP A 1079 0.31 -26.57 -40.13
N ARG A 1080 0.93 -26.37 -38.95
CA ARG A 1080 0.64 -27.10 -37.72
C ARG A 1080 0.90 -26.26 -36.46
N ALA A 1081 0.39 -26.74 -35.33
CA ALA A 1081 0.75 -26.26 -34.01
C ALA A 1081 2.25 -26.51 -33.71
N TYR A 1082 2.82 -25.66 -32.86
CA TYR A 1082 4.23 -25.58 -32.45
C TYR A 1082 5.23 -25.34 -33.59
N GLN A 1083 4.77 -24.99 -34.79
CA GLN A 1083 5.64 -24.47 -35.84
C GLN A 1083 6.09 -23.04 -35.48
N LYS A 1084 7.38 -22.78 -35.68
CA LYS A 1084 8.03 -21.48 -35.46
C LYS A 1084 8.15 -20.72 -36.78
N ALA A 1085 8.07 -19.39 -36.71
CA ALA A 1085 8.36 -18.51 -37.84
C ALA A 1085 9.13 -17.26 -37.37
N LEU A 1086 10.08 -16.81 -38.20
CA LEU A 1086 10.93 -15.66 -37.95
C LEU A 1086 10.46 -14.45 -38.74
N PHE A 1087 10.56 -13.26 -38.14
CA PHE A 1087 10.39 -11.99 -38.83
C PHE A 1087 11.30 -10.91 -38.24
N ALA A 1088 11.52 -9.85 -39.02
CA ALA A 1088 12.20 -8.64 -38.60
C ALA A 1088 11.22 -7.46 -38.59
N VAL A 1089 11.40 -6.56 -37.62
CA VAL A 1089 10.73 -5.26 -37.53
C VAL A 1089 11.79 -4.17 -37.60
N THR A 1090 11.70 -3.28 -38.57
CA THR A 1090 12.61 -2.14 -38.73
C THR A 1090 11.90 -0.87 -38.29
N LEU A 1091 12.46 -0.18 -37.29
CA LEU A 1091 12.03 1.14 -36.85
C LEU A 1091 12.89 2.20 -37.51
N LYS A 1092 12.30 3.17 -38.20
CA LYS A 1092 13.01 4.34 -38.77
C LYS A 1092 12.28 5.62 -38.42
N GLY A 1093 12.98 6.70 -38.11
CA GLY A 1093 12.30 7.96 -37.82
C GLY A 1093 13.18 9.04 -37.20
N LYS A 1094 12.53 10.08 -36.69
CA LYS A 1094 13.10 11.11 -35.82
C LYS A 1094 11.99 11.62 -34.89
N LEU A 1095 12.34 11.96 -33.65
CA LEU A 1095 11.39 12.59 -32.73
C LEU A 1095 11.01 14.00 -33.22
N PRO A 1096 9.72 14.33 -33.34
CA PRO A 1096 9.30 15.69 -33.64
C PRO A 1096 9.72 16.68 -32.54
N PRO A 1097 9.94 17.97 -32.84
CA PRO A 1097 10.29 18.96 -31.83
C PRO A 1097 9.26 19.01 -30.69
N LYS A 1098 9.76 18.99 -29.44
CA LYS A 1098 8.96 18.96 -28.19
C LYS A 1098 8.16 17.65 -27.95
N VAL A 1099 8.38 16.60 -28.74
CA VAL A 1099 7.77 15.28 -28.54
C VAL A 1099 8.80 14.32 -27.96
N ASN A 1100 8.61 13.94 -26.69
CA ASN A 1100 9.57 13.09 -25.98
C ASN A 1100 9.39 11.59 -26.27
N TYR A 1101 8.26 11.18 -26.88
CA TYR A 1101 7.99 9.78 -27.22
C TYR A 1101 7.05 9.62 -28.43
N LEU A 1102 7.17 8.48 -29.13
CA LEU A 1102 6.30 8.03 -30.21
C LEU A 1102 5.79 6.62 -29.88
N SER A 1103 4.47 6.45 -29.90
CA SER A 1103 3.75 5.21 -29.51
C SER A 1103 3.05 4.61 -30.72
N GLY A 1104 3.37 3.36 -31.05
CA GLY A 1104 2.81 2.57 -32.14
C GLY A 1104 2.56 1.12 -31.73
N SER A 1105 2.21 0.26 -32.69
CA SER A 1105 2.04 -1.18 -32.44
C SER A 1105 2.10 -2.04 -33.69
N LEU A 1106 2.54 -3.28 -33.51
CA LEU A 1106 2.38 -4.39 -34.45
C LEU A 1106 1.28 -5.33 -33.93
N VAL A 1107 0.38 -5.77 -34.80
CA VAL A 1107 -0.60 -6.84 -34.52
C VAL A 1107 -0.46 -7.92 -35.59
N TRP A 1108 -0.35 -9.18 -35.17
CA TRP A 1108 -0.54 -10.32 -36.08
C TRP A 1108 -1.99 -10.79 -36.02
N ASP A 1109 -2.67 -10.84 -37.16
CA ASP A 1109 -4.09 -11.18 -37.28
C ASP A 1109 -4.31 -12.33 -38.27
N ASP A 1110 -4.98 -13.41 -37.83
CA ASP A 1110 -5.40 -14.55 -38.68
C ASP A 1110 -6.93 -14.58 -38.95
N GLY A 1111 -7.64 -13.53 -38.55
CA GLY A 1111 -9.11 -13.42 -38.56
C GLY A 1111 -9.79 -13.95 -37.30
N LYS A 1112 -9.06 -14.55 -36.36
CA LYS A 1112 -9.59 -15.12 -35.11
C LYS A 1112 -8.80 -14.68 -33.87
N HIS A 1113 -7.48 -14.68 -33.95
CA HIS A 1113 -6.55 -14.28 -32.90
C HIS A 1113 -5.86 -12.98 -33.32
N ARG A 1114 -5.66 -12.06 -32.38
CA ARG A 1114 -4.96 -10.78 -32.61
C ARG A 1114 -3.83 -10.67 -31.61
N VAL A 1115 -2.59 -10.75 -32.09
CA VAL A 1115 -1.39 -10.84 -31.26
C VAL A 1115 -0.70 -9.48 -31.26
N ARG A 1116 -0.99 -8.63 -30.27
CA ARG A 1116 -0.46 -7.27 -30.21
C ARG A 1116 0.91 -7.23 -29.55
N SER A 1117 1.85 -6.50 -30.16
CA SER A 1117 3.09 -6.01 -29.54
C SER A 1117 3.09 -4.47 -29.56
N PRO A 1118 3.19 -3.79 -28.40
CA PRO A 1118 3.42 -2.34 -28.39
C PRO A 1118 4.82 -2.00 -28.93
N VAL A 1119 4.92 -0.82 -29.56
CA VAL A 1119 6.17 -0.23 -30.05
C VAL A 1119 6.31 1.16 -29.44
N LEU A 1120 7.35 1.38 -28.66
CA LEU A 1120 7.64 2.68 -28.05
C LEU A 1120 9.04 3.17 -28.46
N VAL A 1121 9.11 4.41 -28.89
CA VAL A 1121 10.37 5.15 -29.08
C VAL A 1121 10.35 6.35 -28.13
N SER A 1122 11.38 6.59 -27.32
CA SER A 1122 11.41 7.75 -26.42
C SER A 1122 12.81 8.31 -26.17
N TYR A 1123 12.87 9.60 -25.86
CA TYR A 1123 14.07 10.28 -25.37
C TYR A 1123 13.94 10.60 -23.87
N TYR A 1124 14.95 10.20 -23.10
CA TYR A 1124 15.14 10.60 -21.71
C TYR A 1124 16.57 11.11 -21.53
N ASN A 1125 16.70 12.33 -20.99
CA ASN A 1125 18.00 12.90 -20.66
C ASN A 1125 18.56 12.24 -19.39
N SER A 1126 19.59 11.42 -19.55
CA SER A 1126 20.19 10.64 -18.46
C SER A 1126 21.05 11.46 -17.48
N SER A 1127 21.16 12.79 -17.63
CA SER A 1127 21.90 13.66 -16.71
C SER A 1127 21.10 14.09 -15.46
N VAL A 1128 19.95 13.46 -15.21
CA VAL A 1128 19.00 13.79 -14.12
C VAL A 1128 18.76 12.61 -13.16
N PHE A 1129 19.47 11.48 -13.36
CA PHE A 1129 19.40 10.28 -12.51
C PHE A 1129 20.80 9.83 -12.09
#